data_AF-A0A9J9HF07-F1
#
_entry.id   AF-A0A9J9HF07-F1
#
_cell.length_a   1.000
_cell.length_b   1.000
_cell.length_c   1.000
_cell.angle_alpha   90.00
_cell.angle_beta   90.00
_cell.angle_gamma   90.00
#
_symmetry.space_group_name_H-M   'P 1'
#
loop_
_entity.id
_entity.type
_entity.pdbx_description
1 polymer ?
#
loop_
_entity_poly.entity_id
_entity_poly.type
_entity_poly.pdbx_seq_one_letter_code
_entity_poly.pdbx_strand_id
1 'polypeptide(L)'
;MKRFVSVAAMAGALAVASASFVLTTGAALPPTLAPTMLPATAPDAIVGSVTGPRGPEAGIWVIAETRDLPTRFIKIVVTDDQGRFVLPELPKARYRIWARGYGLVDTDREPASPGARVTLRARAAADPAEAAKAYPANYWYAMLKAPLAPAFGGEAGRRQSFMATAKFCLVCHQIGNEVMRDPADNSLEGWHQRIRQARDKGDPAMGDLAQGYANAMQVTMASLGPAGPRMYADWTARIGKGALPAEQPRRPSGIERNVVISIWDWGGPTFNHDLIATDPRHPDLNAGGPVFGVEPHVGRLTMVDPNTSEARLLDIPDGRRHPMLVTLDRRGRVWFPSYGPQFLKEHVADTPPPKAECAAEWVDPAGKNFIVAPRVEYLRMYDPARNRFTSVPMCLDRRAKAAPDTYKALFFTSDTVITWIDPDQWDRTGDAARATGWCPVVLPTAGRRRRATDLDPGQWTLLGEPSDPKRDTRIAGHFVFRARPHPTDGSIWFTATRDFPGGIVRLVPGDRPPYSCRSEYYEPPRRPDGSYAGYSPMNVDFDSRGRVWVALISGGVAQFDRSKCRTRSGPGATGQQCPQAWSFRRLPGPRLAGSEETADFNYGLVVDHADVSGLGRDSVIVSGGNSDSLVALSRRSQAPIVMRVPYPRGFYAREISARRDRPGAGWKGGGLWASYNSITVWHGEDADSGNPGLVKFQIRPDPLAR
;
A
#
# COMPACT_ATOMS: atom_id res chain seq x y z
N MET A 1 31.62 61.67 44.32
CA MET A 1 32.94 61.42 43.68
C MET A 1 32.74 61.29 42.15
N LYS A 2 33.82 61.07 41.36
CA LYS A 2 33.88 61.07 39.87
C LYS A 2 32.74 60.22 39.24
N ARG A 3 31.96 60.61 38.21
CA ARG A 3 32.21 61.16 36.86
C ARG A 3 32.99 60.17 35.96
N PHE A 4 32.67 59.91 34.68
CA PHE A 4 31.90 60.62 33.63
C PHE A 4 30.76 59.71 33.05
N VAL A 5 29.65 60.11 32.40
CA VAL A 5 29.34 61.18 31.39
C VAL A 5 29.89 60.76 29.99
N SER A 6 29.12 60.71 28.89
CA SER A 6 28.14 61.68 28.37
C SER A 6 26.88 61.10 27.71
N VAL A 7 25.79 61.88 27.75
CA VAL A 7 24.70 61.89 26.76
C VAL A 7 24.58 63.33 26.25
N ALA A 8 24.38 63.54 24.95
CA ALA A 8 24.07 64.85 24.39
C ALA A 8 23.11 64.69 23.20
N ALA A 9 21.92 65.28 23.31
CA ALA A 9 21.01 65.47 22.20
C ALA A 9 21.13 66.93 21.71
N MET A 10 21.05 67.14 20.40
CA MET A 10 20.79 68.46 19.82
C MET A 10 19.66 68.34 18.80
N ALA A 11 18.59 69.10 19.02
CA ALA A 11 17.61 69.40 18.00
C ALA A 11 18.04 70.69 17.29
N GLY A 12 17.98 70.69 15.96
CA GLY A 12 18.23 71.87 15.13
C GLY A 12 17.30 71.84 13.93
N ALA A 13 16.40 72.81 13.84
CA ALA A 13 15.47 72.94 12.73
C ALA A 13 16.12 73.74 11.58
N LEU A 14 15.78 73.40 10.34
CA LEU A 14 16.07 74.23 9.18
C LEU A 14 14.98 74.10 8.11
N ALA A 15 14.84 75.16 7.31
CA ALA A 15 13.60 75.55 6.67
C ALA A 15 13.20 74.74 5.42
N VAL A 16 11.92 74.88 5.05
CA VAL A 16 11.34 74.34 3.82
C VAL A 16 11.95 75.00 2.57
N ALA A 17 12.30 74.19 1.57
CA ALA A 17 12.59 74.65 0.21
C ALA A 17 11.75 73.82 -0.79
N SER A 18 10.76 74.45 -1.42
CA SER A 18 9.80 73.79 -2.30
C SER A 18 10.37 73.60 -3.71
N ALA A 19 10.86 72.40 -4.02
CA ALA A 19 11.31 72.03 -5.37
C ALA A 19 10.26 71.15 -6.09
N SER A 20 9.55 71.71 -7.06
CA SER A 20 8.51 71.01 -7.82
C SER A 20 9.10 69.98 -8.78
N PHE A 21 9.16 68.71 -8.37
CA PHE A 21 9.52 67.61 -9.26
C PHE A 21 8.33 67.21 -10.14
N VAL A 22 8.47 67.40 -11.46
CA VAL A 22 7.48 66.94 -12.44
C VAL A 22 7.58 65.42 -12.57
N LEU A 23 6.60 64.69 -12.05
CA LEU A 23 6.45 63.26 -12.34
C LEU A 23 6.03 63.09 -13.80
N THR A 24 6.99 62.76 -14.65
CA THR A 24 6.71 62.20 -15.97
C THR A 24 6.10 60.81 -15.78
N THR A 25 4.81 60.67 -16.09
CA THR A 25 4.08 59.40 -16.02
C THR A 25 4.51 58.48 -17.16
N GLY A 26 5.70 57.89 -17.02
CA GLY A 26 6.16 56.79 -17.86
C GLY A 26 5.20 55.61 -17.73
N ALA A 27 4.28 55.49 -18.68
CA ALA A 27 3.32 54.39 -18.73
C ALA A 27 4.07 53.07 -18.99
N ALA A 28 4.36 52.35 -17.90
CA ALA A 28 4.93 51.02 -17.98
C ALA A 28 3.94 50.11 -18.72
N LEU A 29 4.27 49.77 -19.97
CA LEU A 29 3.53 48.76 -20.73
C LEU A 29 3.47 47.47 -19.89
N PRO A 30 2.30 46.80 -19.81
CA PRO A 30 2.22 45.52 -19.12
C PRO A 30 3.22 44.55 -19.77
N PRO A 31 3.93 43.72 -18.99
CA PRO A 31 4.95 42.84 -19.54
C PRO A 31 4.33 41.94 -20.60
N THR A 32 4.76 42.12 -21.85
CA THR A 32 4.27 41.33 -22.98
C THR A 32 4.56 39.87 -22.73
N LEU A 33 3.50 39.07 -22.52
CA LEU A 33 3.61 37.63 -22.36
C LEU A 33 4.30 37.06 -23.60
N ALA A 34 5.57 36.67 -23.44
CA ALA A 34 6.29 35.98 -24.49
C ALA A 34 5.51 34.73 -24.89
N PRO A 35 5.27 34.48 -26.19
CA PRO A 35 4.39 33.41 -26.63
C PRO A 35 4.90 32.07 -26.10
N THR A 36 4.06 31.37 -25.32
CA THR A 36 4.41 30.12 -24.64
C THR A 36 4.90 29.09 -25.65
N MET A 37 6.23 28.94 -25.76
CA MET A 37 6.83 27.97 -26.67
C MET A 37 6.51 26.56 -26.17
N LEU A 38 5.53 25.95 -26.85
CA LEU A 38 5.13 24.57 -26.67
C LEU A 38 6.28 23.63 -27.04
N PRO A 39 6.44 22.49 -26.34
CA PRO A 39 7.47 21.51 -26.67
C PRO A 39 7.38 21.09 -28.15
N ALA A 40 8.52 20.89 -28.82
CA ALA A 40 8.57 20.33 -30.17
C ALA A 40 7.76 19.01 -30.25
N THR A 41 7.26 18.61 -31.42
CA THR A 41 6.62 17.28 -31.54
C THR A 41 7.66 16.15 -31.46
N ALA A 42 7.20 14.90 -31.32
CA ALA A 42 8.00 13.68 -31.52
C ALA A 42 7.06 12.54 -31.96
N PRO A 43 7.50 11.56 -32.78
CA PRO A 43 6.60 10.56 -33.37
C PRO A 43 5.88 9.67 -32.36
N ASP A 44 6.43 9.49 -31.16
CA ASP A 44 5.95 8.66 -30.05
C ASP A 44 5.30 9.46 -28.91
N ALA A 45 5.07 10.77 -29.10
CA ALA A 45 4.61 11.66 -28.03
C ALA A 45 3.46 12.58 -28.46
N ILE A 46 2.62 12.95 -27.49
CA ILE A 46 1.64 14.05 -27.65
C ILE A 46 2.10 15.21 -26.77
N VAL A 47 2.15 16.41 -27.35
CA VAL A 47 2.64 17.63 -26.68
C VAL A 47 1.57 18.71 -26.64
N GLY A 48 1.62 19.61 -25.67
CA GLY A 48 0.56 20.62 -25.59
C GLY A 48 0.62 21.54 -24.39
N SER A 49 -0.49 22.24 -24.17
CA SER A 49 -0.72 23.06 -22.98
C SER A 49 -2.17 23.02 -22.50
N VAL A 50 -2.37 23.18 -21.19
CA VAL A 50 -3.67 23.47 -20.57
C VAL A 50 -3.75 24.96 -20.21
N THR A 51 -4.81 25.62 -20.65
CA THR A 51 -5.10 27.03 -20.33
C THR A 51 -6.48 27.15 -19.70
N GLY A 52 -6.58 27.86 -18.57
CA GLY A 52 -7.83 28.20 -17.90
C GLY A 52 -8.18 29.68 -18.03
N PRO A 53 -9.22 30.17 -17.33
CA PRO A 53 -9.71 31.55 -17.44
C PRO A 53 -8.71 32.64 -17.01
N ARG A 54 -7.64 32.26 -16.30
CA ARG A 54 -6.60 33.17 -15.78
C ARG A 54 -5.22 32.97 -16.43
N GLY A 55 -5.15 32.28 -17.57
CA GLY A 55 -3.91 31.95 -18.26
C GLY A 55 -3.54 30.47 -18.17
N PRO A 56 -2.26 30.09 -18.23
CA PRO A 56 -1.85 28.69 -18.17
C PRO A 56 -2.15 28.04 -16.82
N GLU A 57 -2.58 26.77 -16.82
CA GLU A 57 -2.92 26.05 -15.61
C GLU A 57 -1.81 25.04 -15.24
N ALA A 58 -1.06 25.38 -14.19
CA ALA A 58 0.04 24.58 -13.67
C ALA A 58 -0.43 23.51 -12.67
N GLY A 59 0.30 22.39 -12.60
CA GLY A 59 -0.03 21.27 -11.70
C GLY A 59 -1.34 20.57 -12.08
N ILE A 60 -1.65 20.50 -13.38
CA ILE A 60 -2.85 19.83 -13.92
C ILE A 60 -2.46 18.48 -14.49
N TRP A 61 -3.27 17.46 -14.23
CA TRP A 61 -3.11 16.16 -14.86
C TRP A 61 -3.68 16.18 -16.26
N VAL A 62 -2.86 15.77 -17.23
CA VAL A 62 -3.28 15.54 -18.62
C VAL A 62 -3.29 14.04 -18.85
N ILE A 63 -4.45 13.54 -19.24
CA ILE A 63 -4.79 12.11 -19.32
C ILE A 63 -5.04 11.77 -20.78
N ALA A 64 -4.42 10.69 -21.28
CA ALA A 64 -4.67 10.14 -22.60
C ALA A 64 -5.06 8.65 -22.49
N GLU A 65 -6.31 8.33 -22.81
CA GLU A 65 -6.86 6.97 -22.81
C GLU A 65 -6.94 6.40 -24.23
N THR A 66 -6.66 5.11 -24.41
CA THR A 66 -7.00 4.35 -25.62
C THR A 66 -7.57 2.97 -25.31
N ARG A 67 -8.35 2.45 -26.27
CA ARG A 67 -8.84 1.07 -26.35
C ARG A 67 -8.53 0.44 -27.73
N ASP A 68 -7.62 1.04 -28.50
CA ASP A 68 -7.09 0.50 -29.76
C ASP A 68 -5.93 -0.53 -29.53
N LEU A 69 -5.64 -0.87 -28.26
CA LEU A 69 -4.60 -1.83 -27.85
C LEU A 69 -5.25 -3.09 -27.21
N PRO A 70 -4.52 -4.23 -27.06
CA PRO A 70 -5.12 -5.48 -26.57
C PRO A 70 -5.76 -5.40 -25.19
N THR A 71 -5.28 -4.50 -24.32
CA THR A 71 -6.02 -3.97 -23.17
C THR A 71 -6.20 -2.47 -23.27
N ARG A 72 -7.17 -1.93 -22.51
CA ARG A 72 -7.29 -0.50 -22.26
C ARG A 72 -5.97 0.02 -21.69
N PHE A 73 -5.52 1.16 -22.21
CA PHE A 73 -4.28 1.80 -21.78
C PHE A 73 -4.50 3.28 -21.50
N ILE A 74 -3.92 3.79 -20.41
CA ILE A 74 -3.99 5.21 -20.02
C ILE A 74 -2.57 5.72 -19.73
N LYS A 75 -2.21 6.85 -20.34
CA LYS A 75 -1.01 7.63 -19.99
C LYS A 75 -1.41 8.90 -19.27
N ILE A 76 -0.76 9.22 -18.14
CA ILE A 76 -1.03 10.45 -17.38
C ILE A 76 0.28 11.17 -17.09
N VAL A 77 0.28 12.49 -17.29
CA VAL A 77 1.39 13.39 -16.97
C VAL A 77 0.86 14.66 -16.32
N VAL A 78 1.75 15.52 -15.82
CA VAL A 78 1.39 16.78 -15.17
C VAL A 78 1.97 17.98 -15.93
N THR A 79 1.27 19.12 -15.90
CA THR A 79 1.73 20.38 -16.51
C THR A 79 2.81 21.11 -15.71
N ASP A 80 3.70 21.81 -16.43
CA ASP A 80 4.67 22.77 -15.86
C ASP A 80 4.02 24.10 -15.43
N ASP A 81 4.83 25.06 -14.95
CA ASP A 81 4.36 26.40 -14.54
C ASP A 81 3.79 27.25 -15.70
N GLN A 82 4.05 26.87 -16.95
CA GLN A 82 3.47 27.48 -18.15
C GLN A 82 2.32 26.64 -18.73
N GLY A 83 1.75 25.73 -17.93
CA GLY A 83 0.66 24.85 -18.32
C GLY A 83 1.03 23.83 -19.41
N ARG A 84 2.30 23.71 -19.79
CA ARG A 84 2.77 22.85 -20.88
C ARG A 84 2.92 21.41 -20.41
N PHE A 85 2.73 20.46 -21.32
CA PHE A 85 2.91 19.03 -21.05
C PHE A 85 3.56 18.29 -22.23
N VAL A 86 4.13 17.13 -21.92
CA VAL A 86 4.48 16.07 -22.88
C VAL A 86 4.03 14.73 -22.31
N LEU A 87 3.26 13.97 -23.08
CA LEU A 87 2.93 12.55 -22.90
C LEU A 87 3.95 11.72 -23.71
N PRO A 88 4.95 11.07 -23.09
CA PRO A 88 6.05 10.40 -23.79
C PRO A 88 5.85 8.89 -23.92
N GLU A 89 6.57 8.23 -24.83
CA GLU A 89 6.54 6.77 -25.04
C GLU A 89 5.08 6.25 -25.12
N LEU A 90 4.31 6.76 -26.09
CA LEU A 90 2.96 6.32 -26.42
C LEU A 90 3.00 5.28 -27.56
N PRO A 91 2.37 4.11 -27.38
CA PRO A 91 2.08 3.18 -28.49
C PRO A 91 1.33 3.84 -29.65
N LYS A 92 1.44 3.25 -30.86
CA LYS A 92 0.75 3.72 -32.06
C LYS A 92 -0.75 3.37 -32.01
N ALA A 93 -1.52 4.22 -31.35
CA ALA A 93 -2.97 4.13 -31.18
C ALA A 93 -3.62 5.52 -31.32
N ARG A 94 -4.96 5.58 -31.48
CA ARG A 94 -5.71 6.82 -31.30
C ARG A 94 -6.08 6.98 -29.83
N TYR A 95 -6.01 8.20 -29.33
CA TYR A 95 -6.22 8.53 -27.93
C TYR A 95 -7.40 9.50 -27.78
N ARG A 96 -8.08 9.41 -26.64
CA ARG A 96 -8.90 10.50 -26.09
C ARG A 96 -8.08 11.22 -25.03
N ILE A 97 -7.87 12.52 -25.21
CA ILE A 97 -7.06 13.36 -24.33
C ILE A 97 -7.91 14.43 -23.66
N TRP A 98 -7.72 14.61 -22.35
CA TRP A 98 -8.36 15.65 -21.55
C TRP A 98 -7.50 16.04 -20.35
N ALA A 99 -7.92 17.08 -19.62
CA ALA A 99 -7.25 17.55 -18.42
C ALA A 99 -8.18 17.55 -17.20
N ARG A 100 -7.61 17.22 -16.03
CA ARG A 100 -8.26 17.15 -14.71
C ARG A 100 -7.40 17.86 -13.67
N GLY A 101 -8.00 18.61 -12.74
CA GLY A 101 -7.27 19.18 -11.60
C GLY A 101 -8.14 19.96 -10.62
N TYR A 102 -7.65 20.12 -9.38
CA TYR A 102 -8.45 20.73 -8.32
C TYR A 102 -8.77 22.21 -8.60
N GLY A 103 -10.02 22.59 -8.30
CA GLY A 103 -10.60 23.90 -8.61
C GLY A 103 -11.06 24.06 -10.07
N LEU A 104 -10.98 23.00 -10.89
CA LEU A 104 -11.42 22.98 -12.28
C LEU A 104 -12.46 21.88 -12.50
N VAL A 105 -13.24 22.02 -13.56
CA VAL A 105 -14.00 20.94 -14.18
C VAL A 105 -13.08 20.23 -15.18
N ASP A 106 -13.24 18.91 -15.34
CA ASP A 106 -12.57 18.15 -16.40
C ASP A 106 -12.84 18.78 -17.77
N THR A 107 -11.85 18.78 -18.66
CA THR A 107 -12.06 19.23 -20.04
C THR A 107 -12.78 18.17 -20.86
N ASP A 108 -13.37 18.61 -21.96
CA ASP A 108 -13.94 17.74 -22.98
C ASP A 108 -12.86 16.80 -23.58
N ARG A 109 -13.25 15.59 -24.02
CA ARG A 109 -12.34 14.49 -24.41
C ARG A 109 -11.98 14.54 -25.90
N GLU A 110 -10.97 15.31 -26.25
CA GLU A 110 -10.50 15.52 -27.63
C GLU A 110 -9.85 14.26 -28.23
N PRO A 111 -9.94 14.03 -29.55
CA PRO A 111 -9.19 12.99 -30.25
C PRO A 111 -7.74 13.42 -30.52
N ALA A 112 -6.78 12.54 -30.27
CA ALA A 112 -5.37 12.77 -30.56
C ALA A 112 -4.63 11.49 -30.98
N SER A 113 -3.37 11.61 -31.41
CA SER A 113 -2.48 10.49 -31.77
C SER A 113 -1.02 10.92 -31.60
N PRO A 114 -0.07 9.99 -31.41
CA PRO A 114 1.35 10.32 -31.32
C PRO A 114 1.84 11.18 -32.50
N GLY A 115 2.70 12.16 -32.22
CA GLY A 115 3.07 13.25 -33.15
C GLY A 115 2.20 14.51 -33.02
N ALA A 116 1.00 14.44 -32.43
CA ALA A 116 0.08 15.58 -32.35
C ALA A 116 0.49 16.67 -31.34
N ARG A 117 -0.02 17.88 -31.58
CA ARG A 117 0.03 19.03 -30.67
C ARG A 117 -1.40 19.44 -30.28
N VAL A 118 -1.68 19.57 -28.99
CA VAL A 118 -3.03 19.77 -28.44
C VAL A 118 -3.07 20.96 -27.47
N THR A 119 -4.16 21.74 -27.50
CA THR A 119 -4.42 22.81 -26.53
C THR A 119 -5.74 22.54 -25.82
N LEU A 120 -5.70 22.29 -24.51
CA LEU A 120 -6.87 21.99 -23.70
C LEU A 120 -7.33 23.24 -22.95
N ARG A 121 -8.64 23.52 -22.99
CA ARG A 121 -9.24 24.71 -22.35
C ARG A 121 -10.00 24.30 -21.09
N ALA A 122 -9.37 24.53 -19.94
CA ALA A 122 -9.96 24.26 -18.63
C ALA A 122 -11.01 25.30 -18.25
N ARG A 123 -12.07 24.84 -17.57
CA ARG A 123 -13.08 25.68 -16.94
C ARG A 123 -12.89 25.60 -15.42
N ALA A 124 -13.00 26.74 -14.74
CA ALA A 124 -13.06 26.73 -13.27
C ALA A 124 -14.35 26.04 -12.81
N ALA A 125 -14.29 25.35 -11.67
CA ALA A 125 -15.50 24.88 -11.01
C ALA A 125 -16.36 26.08 -10.57
N ALA A 126 -17.67 26.01 -10.76
CA ALA A 126 -18.59 27.12 -10.46
C ALA A 126 -18.69 27.41 -8.95
N ASP A 127 -18.57 26.37 -8.11
CA ASP A 127 -18.69 26.44 -6.66
C ASP A 127 -17.79 25.40 -5.95
N PRO A 128 -17.66 25.45 -4.61
CA PRO A 128 -16.86 24.49 -3.85
C PRO A 128 -17.38 23.03 -3.90
N ALA A 129 -18.67 22.80 -4.13
CA ALA A 129 -19.24 21.45 -4.20
C ALA A 129 -18.88 20.78 -5.53
N GLU A 130 -18.92 21.52 -6.64
CA GLU A 130 -18.39 21.05 -7.92
C GLU A 130 -16.88 20.80 -7.85
N ALA A 131 -16.11 21.71 -7.25
CA ALA A 131 -14.67 21.51 -7.04
C ALA A 131 -14.37 20.25 -6.21
N ALA A 132 -15.21 19.93 -5.22
CA ALA A 132 -15.06 18.77 -4.35
C ALA A 132 -15.35 17.42 -5.02
N LYS A 133 -16.08 17.38 -6.16
CA LYS A 133 -16.32 16.13 -6.92
C LYS A 133 -15.01 15.44 -7.32
N ALA A 134 -13.97 16.23 -7.62
CA ALA A 134 -12.66 15.73 -7.99
C ALA A 134 -11.79 15.28 -6.80
N TYR A 135 -12.20 15.52 -5.55
CA TYR A 135 -11.33 15.27 -4.38
C TYR A 135 -11.18 13.76 -4.08
N PRO A 136 -9.99 13.29 -3.66
CA PRO A 136 -9.75 11.90 -3.27
C PRO A 136 -10.62 11.43 -2.11
N ALA A 137 -10.82 10.12 -2.00
CA ALA A 137 -11.68 9.49 -0.99
C ALA A 137 -11.35 9.93 0.45
N ASN A 138 -10.06 10.02 0.81
CA ASN A 138 -9.65 10.41 2.16
C ASN A 138 -10.08 11.83 2.57
N TYR A 139 -10.32 12.76 1.64
CA TYR A 139 -10.88 14.09 1.98
C TYR A 139 -12.35 14.01 2.39
N TRP A 140 -13.11 13.10 1.80
CA TRP A 140 -14.49 12.81 2.22
C TRP A 140 -14.52 11.99 3.50
N TYR A 141 -13.67 10.97 3.64
CA TYR A 141 -13.56 10.15 4.86
C TYR A 141 -13.07 10.96 6.07
N ALA A 142 -12.25 12.00 5.88
CA ALA A 142 -11.85 12.93 6.94
C ALA A 142 -13.04 13.58 7.68
N MET A 143 -14.19 13.71 7.02
CA MET A 143 -15.43 14.25 7.59
C MET A 143 -16.15 13.27 8.55
N LEU A 144 -15.67 12.03 8.68
CA LEU A 144 -16.18 11.02 9.61
C LEU A 144 -15.81 11.42 11.06
N LYS A 145 -16.82 11.54 11.93
CA LYS A 145 -16.64 11.98 13.32
C LYS A 145 -16.44 10.80 14.25
N ALA A 146 -15.18 10.46 14.51
CA ALA A 146 -14.80 9.48 15.52
C ALA A 146 -15.39 9.84 16.91
N PRO A 147 -16.05 8.89 17.64
CA PRO A 147 -16.67 9.18 18.93
C PRO A 147 -15.68 9.72 19.97
N LEU A 148 -16.09 10.72 20.76
CA LEU A 148 -15.19 11.44 21.68
C LEU A 148 -14.64 10.53 22.80
N ALA A 149 -13.43 10.82 23.30
CA ALA A 149 -12.76 10.00 24.32
C ALA A 149 -13.61 9.70 25.60
N PRO A 150 -14.49 10.59 26.11
CA PRO A 150 -15.40 10.25 27.21
C PRO A 150 -16.33 9.06 26.93
N ALA A 151 -16.73 8.83 25.67
CA ALA A 151 -17.51 7.64 25.28
C ALA A 151 -16.72 6.33 25.42
N PHE A 152 -15.39 6.42 25.53
CA PHE A 152 -14.47 5.31 25.82
C PHE A 152 -13.90 5.39 27.24
N GLY A 153 -14.64 5.99 28.19
CA GLY A 153 -14.22 6.13 29.58
C GLY A 153 -12.95 6.96 29.78
N GLY A 154 -12.69 7.91 28.88
CA GLY A 154 -11.54 8.83 28.93
C GLY A 154 -10.23 8.29 28.36
N GLU A 155 -10.13 6.99 28.04
CA GLU A 155 -8.87 6.39 27.59
C GLU A 155 -8.64 6.55 26.08
N ALA A 156 -7.57 7.24 25.71
CA ALA A 156 -7.23 7.51 24.31
C ALA A 156 -6.91 6.22 23.52
N GLY A 157 -6.34 5.21 24.18
CA GLY A 157 -6.08 3.89 23.59
C GLY A 157 -7.34 3.15 23.15
N ARG A 158 -8.45 3.22 23.91
CA ARG A 158 -9.72 2.60 23.52
C ARG A 158 -10.36 3.30 22.32
N ARG A 159 -10.24 4.63 22.22
CA ARG A 159 -10.64 5.38 21.02
C ARG A 159 -9.81 4.96 19.79
N GLN A 160 -8.49 4.83 19.93
CA GLN A 160 -7.62 4.37 18.84
C GLN A 160 -7.95 2.93 18.41
N SER A 161 -8.27 2.02 19.34
CA SER A 161 -8.69 0.65 19.03
C SER A 161 -9.99 0.63 18.21
N PHE A 162 -11.00 1.41 18.61
CA PHE A 162 -12.21 1.62 17.80
C PHE A 162 -11.89 2.17 16.40
N MET A 163 -10.96 3.13 16.29
CA MET A 163 -10.56 3.69 14.99
C MET A 163 -9.71 2.73 14.15
N ALA A 164 -8.94 1.81 14.75
CA ALA A 164 -8.27 0.73 14.04
C ALA A 164 -9.31 -0.21 13.39
N THR A 165 -10.31 -0.66 14.15
CA THR A 165 -11.42 -1.47 13.62
C THR A 165 -12.22 -0.73 12.54
N ALA A 166 -12.52 0.56 12.75
CA ALA A 166 -13.24 1.36 11.75
C ALA A 166 -12.41 1.58 10.47
N LYS A 167 -11.08 1.68 10.58
CA LYS A 167 -10.17 1.72 9.44
C LYS A 167 -9.93 0.37 8.79
N PHE A 168 -10.12 -0.77 9.47
CA PHE A 168 -10.04 -2.08 8.81
C PHE A 168 -11.08 -2.24 7.70
N CYS A 169 -12.22 -1.53 7.75
CA CYS A 169 -13.15 -1.42 6.63
C CYS A 169 -12.50 -0.86 5.35
N LEU A 170 -11.44 -0.05 5.48
CA LEU A 170 -10.68 0.45 4.33
C LEU A 170 -9.92 -0.67 3.61
N VAL A 171 -9.66 -1.84 4.22
CA VAL A 171 -8.96 -2.94 3.53
C VAL A 171 -9.74 -3.43 2.31
N CYS A 172 -11.07 -3.40 2.36
CA CYS A 172 -11.95 -3.83 1.27
C CYS A 172 -12.41 -2.67 0.36
N HIS A 173 -12.52 -1.46 0.92
CA HIS A 173 -13.21 -0.33 0.27
C HIS A 173 -12.42 0.97 0.36
N GLN A 174 -12.37 1.72 -0.73
CA GLN A 174 -11.92 3.12 -0.71
C GLN A 174 -13.06 4.01 -0.17
N ILE A 175 -13.21 4.06 1.16
CA ILE A 175 -14.32 4.79 1.81
C ILE A 175 -14.12 6.28 1.59
N GLY A 176 -15.13 6.93 1.01
CA GLY A 176 -15.08 8.31 0.55
C GLY A 176 -15.24 8.46 -0.96
N ASN A 177 -15.13 7.38 -1.73
CA ASN A 177 -15.60 7.36 -3.12
C ASN A 177 -17.10 7.64 -3.20
N GLU A 178 -17.50 8.19 -4.36
CA GLU A 178 -18.86 8.66 -4.69
C GLU A 178 -19.95 7.68 -4.21
N VAL A 179 -19.88 6.43 -4.66
CA VAL A 179 -20.79 5.32 -4.34
C VAL A 179 -20.90 5.02 -2.83
N MET A 180 -19.83 5.29 -2.06
CA MET A 180 -19.75 5.01 -0.62
C MET A 180 -20.10 6.21 0.26
N ARG A 181 -20.00 7.45 -0.26
CA ARG A 181 -20.25 8.68 0.49
C ARG A 181 -21.64 9.28 0.28
N ASP A 182 -22.28 8.97 -0.85
CA ASP A 182 -23.62 9.44 -1.21
C ASP A 182 -24.54 8.29 -1.67
N PRO A 183 -24.84 7.32 -0.77
CA PRO A 183 -25.73 6.21 -1.07
C PRO A 183 -27.21 6.61 -1.01
N ALA A 184 -28.06 5.87 -1.74
CA ALA A 184 -29.49 6.15 -1.89
C ALA A 184 -30.31 6.17 -0.57
N ASP A 185 -29.88 5.45 0.47
CA ASP A 185 -30.38 5.67 1.83
C ASP A 185 -29.22 5.97 2.81
N ASN A 186 -29.33 7.12 3.46
CA ASN A 186 -28.39 7.65 4.45
C ASN A 186 -28.85 7.41 5.90
N SER A 187 -30.00 6.75 6.11
CA SER A 187 -30.52 6.39 7.41
C SER A 187 -29.67 5.33 8.12
N LEU A 188 -29.93 5.15 9.42
CA LEU A 188 -29.33 4.07 10.20
C LEU A 188 -29.74 2.68 9.68
N GLU A 189 -30.99 2.51 9.22
CA GLU A 189 -31.44 1.23 8.67
C GLU A 189 -30.86 0.99 7.27
N GLY A 190 -30.73 2.01 6.41
CA GLY A 190 -30.04 1.90 5.12
C GLY A 190 -28.59 1.45 5.28
N TRP A 191 -27.90 1.91 6.33
CA TRP A 191 -26.58 1.42 6.70
C TRP A 191 -26.60 -0.03 7.23
N HIS A 192 -27.60 -0.41 8.05
CA HIS A 192 -27.79 -1.80 8.49
C HIS A 192 -28.16 -2.75 7.34
N GLN A 193 -28.91 -2.30 6.34
CA GLN A 193 -29.24 -3.06 5.14
C GLN A 193 -27.99 -3.25 4.27
N ARG A 194 -27.23 -2.18 4.04
CA ARG A 194 -26.03 -2.18 3.18
C ARG A 194 -24.96 -3.19 3.63
N ILE A 195 -24.67 -3.26 4.93
CA ILE A 195 -23.67 -4.23 5.45
C ILE A 195 -24.13 -5.70 5.33
N ARG A 196 -25.43 -5.95 5.11
CA ARG A 196 -26.00 -7.29 4.88
C ARG A 196 -26.05 -7.65 3.39
N GLN A 197 -25.83 -6.72 2.47
CA GLN A 197 -25.86 -6.97 1.03
C GLN A 197 -24.61 -7.75 0.58
N ALA A 198 -24.85 -8.75 -0.26
CA ALA A 198 -23.83 -9.49 -1.01
C ALA A 198 -24.12 -9.36 -2.51
N ARG A 199 -23.10 -9.54 -3.35
CA ARG A 199 -23.29 -9.84 -4.78
C ARG A 199 -23.70 -11.31 -4.94
N ASP A 200 -24.30 -11.64 -6.07
CA ASP A 200 -24.75 -13.01 -6.35
C ASP A 200 -23.60 -14.02 -6.37
N LYS A 201 -23.94 -15.29 -6.10
CA LYS A 201 -22.98 -16.39 -6.16
C LYS A 201 -22.52 -16.60 -7.62
N GLY A 202 -21.20 -16.61 -7.84
CA GLY A 202 -20.61 -16.76 -9.17
C GLY A 202 -20.44 -15.44 -9.92
N ASP A 203 -20.67 -14.30 -9.26
CA ASP A 203 -20.43 -12.97 -9.79
C ASP A 203 -18.99 -12.81 -10.35
N PRO A 204 -18.78 -12.18 -11.53
CA PRO A 204 -17.45 -12.06 -12.14
C PRO A 204 -16.39 -11.35 -11.28
N ALA A 205 -16.79 -10.47 -10.35
CA ALA A 205 -15.86 -9.76 -9.49
C ALA A 205 -15.56 -10.52 -8.18
N MET A 206 -16.55 -11.21 -7.61
CA MET A 206 -16.50 -11.81 -6.26
C MET A 206 -16.51 -13.34 -6.21
N GLY A 207 -16.81 -14.02 -7.33
CA GLY A 207 -16.93 -15.48 -7.40
C GLY A 207 -17.95 -16.02 -6.39
N ASP A 208 -17.56 -17.07 -5.66
CA ASP A 208 -18.38 -17.66 -4.60
C ASP A 208 -18.23 -16.96 -3.23
N LEU A 209 -17.39 -15.91 -3.14
CA LEU A 209 -16.94 -15.36 -1.85
C LEU A 209 -17.81 -14.23 -1.30
N ALA A 210 -18.75 -13.68 -2.08
CA ALA A 210 -19.51 -12.48 -1.75
C ALA A 210 -20.22 -12.54 -0.38
N GLN A 211 -20.88 -13.66 -0.06
CA GLN A 211 -21.55 -13.85 1.23
C GLN A 211 -20.55 -13.91 2.41
N GLY A 212 -19.35 -14.47 2.20
CA GLY A 212 -18.31 -14.49 3.21
C GLY A 212 -17.83 -13.08 3.58
N TYR A 213 -17.68 -12.21 2.57
CA TYR A 213 -17.39 -10.79 2.79
C TYR A 213 -18.55 -10.03 3.46
N ALA A 214 -19.80 -10.30 3.08
CA ALA A 214 -20.97 -9.71 3.76
C ALA A 214 -21.04 -10.13 5.25
N ASN A 215 -20.68 -11.37 5.58
CA ASN A 215 -20.57 -11.82 6.97
C ASN A 215 -19.42 -11.09 7.70
N ALA A 216 -18.26 -10.93 7.06
CA ALA A 216 -17.12 -10.19 7.63
C ALA A 216 -17.43 -8.69 7.86
N MET A 217 -18.20 -8.04 6.97
CA MET A 217 -18.69 -6.68 7.16
C MET A 217 -19.61 -6.57 8.39
N GLN A 218 -20.53 -7.51 8.56
CA GLN A 218 -21.43 -7.56 9.72
C GLN A 218 -20.66 -7.77 11.03
N VAL A 219 -19.70 -8.71 11.07
CA VAL A 219 -18.83 -8.94 12.25
C VAL A 219 -18.05 -7.66 12.58
N THR A 220 -17.40 -7.04 11.60
CA THR A 220 -16.62 -5.81 11.80
C THR A 220 -17.48 -4.66 12.32
N MET A 221 -18.70 -4.49 11.79
CA MET A 221 -19.63 -3.47 12.27
C MET A 221 -20.16 -3.78 13.69
N ALA A 222 -20.37 -5.06 14.02
CA ALA A 222 -20.75 -5.48 15.36
C ALA A 222 -19.63 -5.22 16.39
N SER A 223 -18.36 -5.37 16.00
CA SER A 223 -17.20 -5.01 16.83
C SER A 223 -17.08 -3.51 17.12
N LEU A 224 -17.68 -2.65 16.28
CA LEU A 224 -17.82 -1.21 16.55
C LEU A 224 -19.04 -0.88 17.45
N GLY A 225 -19.85 -1.88 17.77
CA GLY A 225 -21.06 -1.76 18.57
C GLY A 225 -22.07 -0.75 17.99
N PRO A 226 -23.04 -0.28 18.80
CA PRO A 226 -24.06 0.68 18.35
C PRO A 226 -23.52 2.03 17.87
N ALA A 227 -22.26 2.37 18.18
CA ALA A 227 -21.62 3.61 17.72
C ALA A 227 -21.18 3.54 16.24
N GLY A 228 -20.75 2.37 15.77
CA GLY A 228 -20.28 2.14 14.40
C GLY A 228 -21.25 2.60 13.30
N PRO A 229 -22.43 1.99 13.17
CA PRO A 229 -23.34 2.30 12.06
C PRO A 229 -23.94 3.72 12.18
N ARG A 230 -24.10 4.24 13.41
CA ARG A 230 -24.52 5.64 13.63
C ARG A 230 -23.48 6.66 13.18
N MET A 231 -22.19 6.37 13.37
CA MET A 231 -21.09 7.24 12.91
C MET A 231 -21.07 7.34 11.37
N TYR A 232 -21.26 6.22 10.67
CA TYR A 232 -21.35 6.20 9.21
C TYR A 232 -22.63 6.86 8.68
N ALA A 233 -23.78 6.67 9.33
CA ALA A 233 -25.04 7.33 8.97
C ALA A 233 -24.99 8.85 9.17
N ASP A 234 -24.46 9.38 10.29
CA ASP A 234 -24.24 10.83 10.45
C ASP A 234 -23.32 11.40 9.36
N TRP A 235 -22.27 10.67 8.98
CA TRP A 235 -21.31 11.11 7.98
C TRP A 235 -21.95 11.27 6.59
N THR A 236 -22.64 10.25 6.08
CA THR A 236 -23.25 10.35 4.74
C THR A 236 -24.53 11.20 4.76
N ALA A 237 -25.33 11.19 5.83
CA ALA A 237 -26.48 12.09 5.99
C ALA A 237 -26.09 13.58 6.12
N ARG A 238 -24.84 13.91 6.50
CA ARG A 238 -24.29 15.27 6.38
C ARG A 238 -23.86 15.60 4.95
N ILE A 239 -23.23 14.66 4.24
CA ILE A 239 -22.81 14.84 2.83
C ILE A 239 -24.03 15.05 1.93
N GLY A 240 -25.08 14.24 2.06
CA GLY A 240 -26.35 14.43 1.34
C GLY A 240 -27.13 15.71 1.72
N LYS A 241 -26.66 16.47 2.73
CA LYS A 241 -27.15 17.82 3.07
C LYS A 241 -26.21 18.94 2.61
N GLY A 242 -25.27 18.63 1.70
CA GLY A 242 -24.33 19.59 1.12
C GLY A 242 -23.09 19.86 1.98
N ALA A 243 -22.78 19.06 2.99
CA ALA A 243 -21.52 19.20 3.71
C ALA A 243 -20.33 18.75 2.83
N LEU A 244 -19.24 19.53 2.85
CA LEU A 244 -18.04 19.31 2.03
C LEU A 244 -16.78 19.11 2.89
N PRO A 245 -15.69 18.56 2.33
CA PRO A 245 -14.38 18.53 2.99
C PRO A 245 -13.87 19.94 3.29
N ALA A 246 -13.43 20.18 4.53
CA ALA A 246 -12.95 21.48 4.98
C ALA A 246 -11.55 21.86 4.46
N GLU A 247 -10.76 20.88 4.00
CA GLU A 247 -9.44 21.08 3.40
C GLU A 247 -9.53 20.84 1.88
N GLN A 248 -8.99 21.75 1.07
CA GLN A 248 -8.82 21.51 -0.37
C GLN A 248 -7.53 20.70 -0.64
N PRO A 249 -7.58 19.64 -1.46
CA PRO A 249 -6.38 18.94 -1.94
C PRO A 249 -5.47 19.86 -2.75
N ARG A 250 -4.15 19.77 -2.52
CA ARG A 250 -3.16 20.52 -3.29
C ARG A 250 -2.94 19.90 -4.66
N ARG A 251 -2.74 20.74 -5.68
CA ARG A 251 -2.23 20.33 -7.00
C ARG A 251 -0.74 19.91 -6.89
N PRO A 252 -0.25 18.98 -7.73
CA PRO A 252 1.16 18.61 -7.78
C PRO A 252 2.11 19.79 -7.97
N SER A 253 3.20 19.78 -7.21
CA SER A 253 4.22 20.83 -7.18
C SER A 253 5.65 20.24 -7.16
N GLY A 254 6.61 20.99 -7.71
CA GLY A 254 8.00 20.54 -7.82
C GLY A 254 8.12 19.15 -8.48
N ILE A 255 8.79 18.21 -7.81
CA ILE A 255 9.03 16.83 -8.29
C ILE A 255 7.72 16.07 -8.57
N GLU A 256 6.60 16.41 -7.92
CA GLU A 256 5.30 15.75 -8.15
C GLU A 256 4.80 15.97 -9.59
N ARG A 257 5.24 17.03 -10.27
CA ARG A 257 4.92 17.29 -11.68
C ARG A 257 5.76 16.47 -12.67
N ASN A 258 6.83 15.86 -12.17
CA ASN A 258 7.70 14.97 -12.95
C ASN A 258 7.17 13.54 -13.00
N VAL A 259 6.02 13.25 -12.38
CA VAL A 259 5.41 11.92 -12.41
C VAL A 259 4.81 11.66 -13.80
N VAL A 260 5.20 10.54 -14.38
CA VAL A 260 4.60 9.93 -15.58
C VAL A 260 3.97 8.61 -15.13
N ILE A 261 2.68 8.44 -15.43
CA ILE A 261 1.90 7.25 -15.08
C ILE A 261 1.51 6.53 -16.38
N SER A 262 1.63 5.21 -16.38
CA SER A 262 1.08 4.33 -17.42
C SER A 262 0.20 3.28 -16.74
N ILE A 263 -1.01 3.05 -17.27
CA ILE A 263 -2.00 2.13 -16.70
C ILE A 263 -2.44 1.15 -17.79
N TRP A 264 -2.59 -0.13 -17.44
CA TRP A 264 -3.14 -1.20 -18.28
C TRP A 264 -4.22 -1.94 -17.49
N ASP A 265 -5.31 -2.38 -18.11
CA ASP A 265 -6.25 -3.30 -17.44
C ASP A 265 -5.59 -4.67 -17.19
N TRP A 266 -5.91 -5.32 -16.06
CA TRP A 266 -5.52 -6.73 -15.80
C TRP A 266 -6.26 -7.76 -16.69
N GLY A 267 -7.20 -7.32 -17.53
CA GLY A 267 -7.93 -8.16 -18.48
C GLY A 267 -9.11 -8.97 -17.92
N GLY A 268 -9.37 -8.91 -16.61
CA GLY A 268 -10.52 -9.55 -15.96
C GLY A 268 -11.17 -8.64 -14.90
N PRO A 269 -12.50 -8.75 -14.68
CA PRO A 269 -13.28 -7.80 -13.87
C PRO A 269 -13.22 -8.10 -12.35
N THR A 270 -12.12 -8.67 -11.87
CA THR A 270 -12.02 -9.22 -10.51
C THR A 270 -10.86 -8.60 -9.73
N PHE A 271 -10.96 -8.67 -8.41
CA PHE A 271 -9.95 -8.12 -7.50
C PHE A 271 -8.61 -8.87 -7.64
N ASN A 272 -7.60 -8.14 -8.11
CA ASN A 272 -6.19 -8.50 -8.05
C ASN A 272 -5.65 -8.17 -6.65
N HIS A 273 -5.11 -9.15 -5.90
CA HIS A 273 -4.68 -8.93 -4.51
C HIS A 273 -3.29 -8.32 -4.39
N ASP A 274 -2.32 -9.00 -4.99
CA ASP A 274 -0.90 -8.68 -4.97
C ASP A 274 -0.36 -8.70 -6.41
N LEU A 275 0.72 -7.96 -6.64
CA LEU A 275 1.51 -8.04 -7.87
C LEU A 275 2.98 -8.28 -7.56
N ILE A 276 3.70 -8.85 -8.53
CA ILE A 276 5.16 -8.86 -8.55
C ILE A 276 5.65 -8.51 -9.96
N ALA A 277 6.41 -7.41 -10.07
CA ALA A 277 7.06 -7.02 -11.32
C ALA A 277 8.46 -7.65 -11.42
N THR A 278 9.17 -7.78 -10.30
CA THR A 278 10.48 -8.45 -10.16
C THR A 278 10.72 -8.83 -8.70
N ASP A 279 11.69 -9.70 -8.41
CA ASP A 279 12.18 -9.94 -7.05
C ASP A 279 12.76 -8.63 -6.46
N PRO A 280 12.29 -8.10 -5.32
CA PRO A 280 12.82 -6.86 -4.73
C PRO A 280 14.31 -6.92 -4.40
N ARG A 281 14.89 -8.12 -4.23
CA ARG A 281 16.34 -8.33 -4.05
C ARG A 281 17.14 -8.09 -5.33
N HIS A 282 16.50 -8.24 -6.50
CA HIS A 282 17.11 -8.24 -7.82
C HIS A 282 16.22 -7.43 -8.81
N PRO A 283 16.30 -6.09 -8.78
CA PRO A 283 15.36 -5.21 -9.49
C PRO A 283 15.42 -5.32 -11.03
N ASP A 284 16.47 -5.94 -11.56
CA ASP A 284 16.70 -6.16 -12.99
C ASP A 284 16.35 -7.60 -13.44
N LEU A 285 15.95 -8.50 -12.53
CA LEU A 285 15.74 -9.94 -12.78
C LEU A 285 14.67 -10.26 -13.82
N ASN A 286 13.60 -9.46 -13.85
CA ASN A 286 12.50 -9.57 -14.82
C ASN A 286 12.39 -8.28 -15.66
N ALA A 287 13.54 -7.67 -16.00
CA ALA A 287 13.62 -6.42 -16.74
C ALA A 287 12.84 -6.47 -18.06
N GLY A 288 11.85 -5.59 -18.22
CA GLY A 288 11.00 -5.54 -19.41
C GLY A 288 10.00 -6.69 -19.54
N GLY A 289 10.03 -7.72 -18.69
CA GLY A 289 9.10 -8.85 -18.74
C GLY A 289 7.68 -8.51 -18.30
N PRO A 290 6.75 -9.48 -18.35
CA PRO A 290 5.40 -9.27 -17.84
C PRO A 290 5.40 -9.00 -16.33
N VAL A 291 4.38 -8.29 -15.85
CA VAL A 291 4.09 -8.13 -14.42
C VAL A 291 3.01 -9.15 -14.06
N PHE A 292 3.25 -9.91 -12.99
CA PHE A 292 2.32 -10.96 -12.53
C PHE A 292 1.46 -10.46 -11.37
N GLY A 293 0.26 -11.00 -11.24
CA GLY A 293 -0.62 -10.76 -10.09
C GLY A 293 -1.60 -11.91 -9.88
N VAL A 294 -2.36 -11.88 -8.78
CA VAL A 294 -3.18 -13.01 -8.34
C VAL A 294 -4.62 -12.61 -8.00
N GLU A 295 -5.58 -13.44 -8.44
CA GLU A 295 -7.03 -13.18 -8.35
C GLU A 295 -7.69 -14.17 -7.36
N PRO A 296 -7.74 -13.86 -6.04
CA PRO A 296 -8.25 -14.77 -5.00
C PRO A 296 -9.74 -15.12 -5.12
N HIS A 297 -10.54 -14.34 -5.84
CA HIS A 297 -11.99 -14.56 -5.90
C HIS A 297 -12.40 -15.64 -6.91
N VAL A 298 -11.61 -15.80 -7.99
CA VAL A 298 -11.91 -16.72 -9.11
C VAL A 298 -10.86 -17.81 -9.30
N GLY A 299 -9.64 -17.64 -8.76
CA GLY A 299 -8.60 -18.66 -8.77
C GLY A 299 -7.67 -18.61 -9.96
N ARG A 300 -7.11 -17.43 -10.24
CA ARG A 300 -6.23 -17.20 -11.39
C ARG A 300 -4.89 -16.58 -11.03
N LEU A 301 -3.89 -16.93 -11.81
CA LEU A 301 -2.71 -16.11 -12.03
C LEU A 301 -3.02 -15.19 -13.22
N THR A 302 -2.92 -13.87 -13.04
CA THR A 302 -3.01 -12.88 -14.12
C THR A 302 -1.62 -12.32 -14.42
N MET A 303 -1.38 -11.92 -15.67
CA MET A 303 -0.16 -11.22 -16.06
C MET A 303 -0.44 -10.20 -17.15
N VAL A 304 0.29 -9.09 -17.15
CA VAL A 304 0.28 -8.07 -18.21
C VAL A 304 1.68 -7.89 -18.76
N ASP A 305 1.85 -7.97 -20.08
CA ASP A 305 3.05 -7.54 -20.78
C ASP A 305 2.93 -6.03 -21.12
N PRO A 306 3.72 -5.15 -20.49
CA PRO A 306 3.59 -3.71 -20.69
C PRO A 306 4.15 -3.21 -22.04
N ASN A 307 4.83 -4.07 -22.82
CA ASN A 307 5.39 -3.72 -24.12
C ASN A 307 4.39 -3.96 -25.26
N THR A 308 3.57 -5.02 -25.13
CA THR A 308 2.50 -5.37 -26.09
C THR A 308 1.12 -4.88 -25.64
N SER A 309 0.97 -4.52 -24.36
CA SER A 309 -0.31 -4.29 -23.70
C SER A 309 -1.23 -5.52 -23.72
N GLU A 310 -0.70 -6.73 -23.79
CA GLU A 310 -1.47 -7.97 -23.60
C GLU A 310 -1.68 -8.28 -22.12
N ALA A 311 -2.91 -8.63 -21.74
CA ALA A 311 -3.21 -9.34 -20.49
C ALA A 311 -3.49 -10.82 -20.76
N ARG A 312 -3.11 -11.69 -19.82
CA ARG A 312 -3.38 -13.14 -19.88
C ARG A 312 -3.86 -13.64 -18.52
N LEU A 313 -5.03 -14.27 -18.51
CA LEU A 313 -5.64 -14.89 -17.34
C LEU A 313 -5.43 -16.41 -17.40
N LEU A 314 -4.82 -16.99 -16.37
CA LEU A 314 -4.53 -18.42 -16.27
C LEU A 314 -5.24 -19.05 -15.07
N ASP A 315 -6.22 -19.90 -15.33
CA ASP A 315 -6.91 -20.68 -14.29
C ASP A 315 -5.93 -21.61 -13.56
N ILE A 316 -5.99 -21.62 -12.22
CA ILE A 316 -5.13 -22.48 -11.39
C ILE A 316 -5.70 -23.90 -11.38
N PRO A 317 -4.89 -24.94 -11.66
CA PRO A 317 -5.36 -26.35 -11.68
C PRO A 317 -5.97 -26.85 -10.37
N ASP A 318 -6.64 -28.00 -10.43
CA ASP A 318 -7.09 -28.79 -9.28
C ASP A 318 -8.12 -28.10 -8.36
N GLY A 319 -8.78 -27.03 -8.81
CA GLY A 319 -9.90 -26.41 -8.10
C GLY A 319 -9.56 -25.61 -6.82
N ARG A 320 -8.27 -25.41 -6.50
CA ARG A 320 -7.82 -24.58 -5.36
C ARG A 320 -7.74 -23.11 -5.76
N ARG A 321 -8.87 -22.42 -5.62
CA ARG A 321 -9.17 -21.13 -6.29
C ARG A 321 -8.79 -19.86 -5.52
N HIS A 322 -7.92 -19.93 -4.51
CA HIS A 322 -7.57 -18.74 -3.72
C HIS A 322 -6.05 -18.55 -3.67
N PRO A 323 -5.45 -17.81 -4.61
CA PRO A 323 -4.08 -17.28 -4.48
C PRO A 323 -4.04 -15.94 -3.74
N MET A 324 -3.20 -15.78 -2.71
CA MET A 324 -3.20 -14.58 -1.84
C MET A 324 -1.91 -13.74 -1.82
N LEU A 325 -0.77 -14.33 -2.16
CA LEU A 325 0.54 -13.67 -2.20
C LEU A 325 1.22 -14.03 -3.52
N VAL A 326 2.08 -13.19 -4.08
CA VAL A 326 2.85 -13.56 -5.28
C VAL A 326 4.30 -13.07 -5.20
N THR A 327 5.24 -13.90 -5.63
CA THR A 327 6.68 -13.60 -5.64
C THR A 327 7.40 -14.27 -6.80
N LEU A 328 8.68 -13.96 -6.99
CA LEU A 328 9.55 -14.50 -8.04
C LEU A 328 10.78 -15.15 -7.43
N ASP A 329 11.22 -16.28 -7.97
CA ASP A 329 12.54 -16.84 -7.69
C ASP A 329 13.62 -16.36 -8.67
N ARG A 330 14.88 -16.69 -8.39
CA ARG A 330 16.05 -16.31 -9.19
C ARG A 330 16.10 -16.91 -10.61
N ARG A 331 15.12 -17.76 -10.99
CA ARG A 331 14.92 -18.29 -12.35
C ARG A 331 13.76 -17.61 -13.08
N GLY A 332 13.15 -16.58 -12.49
CA GLY A 332 11.99 -15.88 -13.05
C GLY A 332 10.68 -16.65 -12.92
N ARG A 333 10.63 -17.71 -12.09
CA ARG A 333 9.40 -18.50 -11.88
C ARG A 333 8.56 -17.85 -10.80
N VAL A 334 7.25 -17.84 -11.01
CA VAL A 334 6.26 -17.19 -10.15
C VAL A 334 5.81 -18.16 -9.08
N TRP A 335 5.84 -17.75 -7.81
CA TRP A 335 5.45 -18.59 -6.67
C TRP A 335 4.34 -17.93 -5.85
N PHE A 336 3.32 -18.71 -5.47
CA PHE A 336 2.19 -18.25 -4.67
C PHE A 336 1.56 -19.36 -3.81
N PRO A 337 1.06 -19.08 -2.60
CA PRO A 337 0.26 -20.03 -1.83
C PRO A 337 -1.15 -20.13 -2.43
N SER A 338 -1.72 -21.34 -2.45
CA SER A 338 -3.04 -21.64 -3.00
C SER A 338 -3.86 -22.41 -1.96
N TYR A 339 -4.97 -21.81 -1.52
CA TYR A 339 -5.90 -22.41 -0.55
C TYR A 339 -7.06 -23.11 -1.29
N GLY A 340 -7.55 -24.23 -0.74
CA GLY A 340 -8.75 -24.90 -1.22
C GLY A 340 -10.04 -24.17 -0.87
N PRO A 341 -11.21 -24.69 -1.32
CA PRO A 341 -12.51 -24.01 -1.29
C PRO A 341 -13.11 -23.79 0.11
N GLN A 342 -12.35 -24.05 1.18
CA GLN A 342 -12.73 -23.80 2.57
C GLN A 342 -12.14 -22.49 3.11
N PHE A 343 -11.39 -21.71 2.31
CA PHE A 343 -10.62 -20.53 2.73
C PHE A 343 -11.36 -19.52 3.63
N LEU A 344 -12.63 -19.19 3.33
CA LEU A 344 -13.45 -18.27 4.13
C LEU A 344 -14.29 -18.95 5.23
N LYS A 345 -14.20 -20.27 5.41
CA LYS A 345 -14.80 -20.96 6.56
C LYS A 345 -13.85 -20.87 7.74
N GLU A 346 -14.00 -19.82 8.54
CA GLU A 346 -13.40 -19.79 9.87
C GLU A 346 -13.89 -21.01 10.68
N HIS A 347 -12.98 -21.68 11.39
CA HIS A 347 -13.14 -23.04 11.98
C HIS A 347 -13.02 -24.20 10.98
N VAL A 348 -11.84 -24.34 10.37
CA VAL A 348 -11.36 -25.64 9.86
C VAL A 348 -10.03 -25.96 10.54
N ALA A 349 -10.05 -26.84 11.53
CA ALA A 349 -8.85 -27.45 12.10
C ALA A 349 -8.54 -28.84 11.48
N ASP A 350 -9.52 -29.41 10.75
CA ASP A 350 -9.65 -30.86 10.57
C ASP A 350 -9.60 -31.34 9.10
N THR A 351 -9.23 -30.47 8.16
CA THR A 351 -8.87 -30.87 6.78
C THR A 351 -7.33 -30.97 6.68
N PRO A 352 -6.71 -32.13 6.98
CA PRO A 352 -5.28 -32.31 6.72
C PRO A 352 -5.02 -32.28 5.19
N PRO A 353 -3.80 -31.88 4.75
CA PRO A 353 -3.40 -32.07 3.36
C PRO A 353 -3.50 -33.55 2.97
N PRO A 354 -3.71 -33.87 1.68
CA PRO A 354 -4.05 -35.23 1.25
C PRO A 354 -2.97 -36.23 1.71
N LYS A 355 -3.38 -37.10 2.65
CA LYS A 355 -2.46 -37.91 3.45
C LYS A 355 -1.52 -38.80 2.63
N ALA A 356 -1.83 -39.10 1.36
CA ALA A 356 -0.97 -39.86 0.48
C ALA A 356 0.33 -39.13 0.09
N GLU A 357 0.30 -37.81 -0.10
CA GLU A 357 1.44 -37.04 -0.65
C GLU A 357 2.52 -36.73 0.40
N CYS A 358 2.15 -36.56 1.67
CA CYS A 358 3.07 -36.34 2.79
C CYS A 358 3.08 -37.52 3.81
N ALA A 359 2.66 -38.72 3.40
CA ALA A 359 2.22 -39.82 4.28
C ALA A 359 3.19 -40.21 5.41
N ALA A 360 4.50 -40.19 5.14
CA ALA A 360 5.49 -40.91 5.93
C ALA A 360 5.77 -40.34 7.34
N GLU A 361 5.53 -39.03 7.57
CA GLU A 361 5.97 -38.35 8.81
C GLU A 361 4.88 -37.48 9.48
N TRP A 362 3.66 -37.42 8.93
CA TRP A 362 2.59 -36.54 9.45
C TRP A 362 1.88 -37.02 10.73
N VAL A 363 2.25 -38.18 11.28
CA VAL A 363 1.61 -38.77 12.46
C VAL A 363 2.68 -39.20 13.47
N ASP A 364 2.70 -38.53 14.62
CA ASP A 364 3.35 -39.04 15.83
C ASP A 364 2.63 -40.35 16.25
N PRO A 365 3.33 -41.46 16.54
CA PRO A 365 2.71 -42.70 17.02
C PRO A 365 1.77 -42.54 18.23
N ALA A 366 1.90 -41.45 19.01
CA ALA A 366 1.00 -41.10 20.11
C ALA A 366 -0.28 -40.33 19.68
N GLY A 367 -0.53 -40.15 18.38
CA GLY A 367 -1.78 -39.61 17.82
C GLY A 367 -2.07 -38.13 18.10
N LYS A 368 -1.06 -37.35 18.52
CA LYS A 368 -1.24 -35.92 18.86
C LYS A 368 -1.03 -35.02 17.64
N ASN A 369 -1.92 -34.04 17.45
CA ASN A 369 -1.77 -33.00 16.43
C ASN A 369 -0.66 -31.99 16.82
N PHE A 370 0.41 -31.92 16.03
CA PHE A 370 1.53 -30.99 16.26
C PHE A 370 1.35 -29.67 15.51
N ILE A 371 0.89 -28.64 16.23
CA ILE A 371 0.75 -27.23 15.80
C ILE A 371 -0.28 -27.02 14.68
N VAL A 372 -1.30 -26.23 15.02
CA VAL A 372 -2.38 -25.68 14.16
C VAL A 372 -1.96 -25.61 12.68
N ALA A 373 -2.56 -26.49 11.88
CA ALA A 373 -2.17 -26.76 10.50
C ALA A 373 -2.02 -25.46 9.69
N PRO A 374 -1.00 -25.35 8.80
CA PRO A 374 -0.92 -24.22 7.91
C PRO A 374 -2.18 -24.19 7.04
N ARG A 375 -2.87 -23.05 6.98
CA ARG A 375 -4.02 -22.89 6.06
C ARG A 375 -3.63 -23.18 4.61
N VAL A 376 -2.35 -22.94 4.25
CA VAL A 376 -1.79 -23.21 2.92
C VAL A 376 -1.66 -24.72 2.70
N GLU A 377 -2.50 -25.28 1.83
CA GLU A 377 -2.38 -26.68 1.40
C GLU A 377 -1.17 -26.86 0.46
N TYR A 378 -1.03 -25.97 -0.53
CA TYR A 378 0.00 -26.04 -1.58
C TYR A 378 0.63 -24.68 -1.85
N LEU A 379 1.93 -24.70 -2.14
CA LEU A 379 2.56 -23.68 -2.95
C LEU A 379 2.37 -24.07 -4.42
N ARG A 380 2.05 -23.09 -5.27
CA ARG A 380 2.08 -23.24 -6.73
C ARG A 380 3.31 -22.52 -7.26
N MET A 381 4.02 -23.19 -8.14
CA MET A 381 5.00 -22.59 -9.03
C MET A 381 4.38 -22.49 -10.42
N TYR A 382 4.51 -21.33 -11.07
CA TYR A 382 4.30 -21.17 -12.51
C TYR A 382 5.64 -20.84 -13.18
N ASP A 383 5.97 -21.57 -14.22
CA ASP A 383 7.15 -21.35 -15.06
C ASP A 383 6.71 -20.66 -16.36
N PRO A 384 6.97 -19.35 -16.54
CA PRO A 384 6.56 -18.62 -17.74
C PRO A 384 7.27 -19.13 -19.01
N ALA A 385 8.53 -19.56 -18.90
CA ALA A 385 9.32 -20.05 -20.03
C ALA A 385 8.85 -21.43 -20.53
N ARG A 386 8.10 -22.17 -19.71
CA ARG A 386 7.49 -23.47 -20.07
C ARG A 386 5.95 -23.44 -20.12
N ASN A 387 5.34 -22.28 -19.85
CA ASN A 387 3.90 -22.09 -19.64
C ASN A 387 3.27 -23.20 -18.76
N ARG A 388 3.89 -23.51 -17.62
CA ARG A 388 3.55 -24.71 -16.83
C ARG A 388 3.39 -24.42 -15.35
N PHE A 389 2.25 -24.82 -14.78
CA PHE A 389 2.06 -24.89 -13.33
C PHE A 389 2.70 -26.15 -12.73
N THR A 390 3.09 -26.08 -11.47
CA THR A 390 3.57 -27.23 -10.67
C THR A 390 3.11 -27.04 -9.23
N SER A 391 2.53 -28.08 -8.66
CA SER A 391 2.05 -28.12 -7.28
C SER A 391 3.17 -28.61 -6.37
N VAL A 392 3.47 -27.87 -5.30
CA VAL A 392 4.39 -28.29 -4.24
C VAL A 392 3.61 -28.40 -2.93
N PRO A 393 3.39 -29.61 -2.39
CA PRO A 393 2.63 -29.79 -1.15
C PRO A 393 3.39 -29.22 0.05
N MET A 394 2.69 -28.57 0.99
CA MET A 394 3.32 -28.00 2.19
C MET A 394 3.55 -29.07 3.29
N CYS A 395 4.44 -30.03 3.03
CA CYS A 395 4.76 -31.12 3.97
C CYS A 395 5.61 -30.64 5.16
N LEU A 396 4.98 -30.01 6.16
CA LEU A 396 5.66 -29.52 7.38
C LEU A 396 5.84 -30.61 8.45
N ASP A 397 6.99 -31.29 8.48
CA ASP A 397 7.37 -32.17 9.60
C ASP A 397 8.14 -31.41 10.71
N ARG A 398 8.07 -31.96 11.94
CA ARG A 398 8.87 -31.59 13.12
C ARG A 398 10.39 -31.60 12.86
N ARG A 399 10.88 -32.46 11.95
CA ARG A 399 12.30 -32.65 11.62
C ARG A 399 12.74 -31.90 10.36
N ALA A 400 11.85 -31.19 9.65
CA ALA A 400 12.13 -30.56 8.35
C ALA A 400 13.37 -29.62 8.40
N LYS A 401 14.30 -29.78 7.46
CA LYS A 401 15.65 -29.15 7.51
C LYS A 401 15.93 -28.22 6.33
N ALA A 402 15.38 -27.02 6.38
CA ALA A 402 15.78 -25.88 5.55
C ALA A 402 15.79 -24.61 6.44
N ALA A 403 16.64 -23.60 6.26
CA ALA A 403 17.74 -23.45 5.32
C ALA A 403 18.92 -22.71 6.00
N PRO A 404 20.19 -23.08 5.71
CA PRO A 404 21.38 -22.39 6.25
C PRO A 404 21.71 -21.07 5.55
N ASP A 405 20.96 -20.70 4.50
CA ASP A 405 21.08 -19.44 3.75
C ASP A 405 19.69 -18.88 3.49
N THR A 406 19.29 -17.90 4.31
CA THR A 406 17.97 -17.27 4.25
C THR A 406 17.79 -16.34 3.03
N TYR A 407 18.83 -16.06 2.25
CA TYR A 407 18.72 -15.23 1.06
C TYR A 407 18.15 -16.01 -0.14
N LYS A 408 18.27 -17.35 -0.14
CA LYS A 408 17.78 -18.23 -1.20
C LYS A 408 16.29 -18.60 -1.07
N ALA A 409 15.76 -18.59 0.14
CA ALA A 409 14.40 -19.02 0.42
C ALA A 409 13.33 -18.01 -0.04
N LEU A 410 12.10 -18.52 -0.24
CA LEU A 410 10.87 -17.75 -0.39
C LEU A 410 10.00 -17.96 0.85
N PHE A 411 9.56 -16.88 1.50
CA PHE A 411 8.84 -16.92 2.77
C PHE A 411 7.33 -16.70 2.59
N PHE A 412 6.54 -17.49 3.30
CA PHE A 412 5.07 -17.40 3.33
C PHE A 412 4.60 -17.37 4.80
N THR A 413 3.44 -16.74 5.04
CA THR A 413 2.93 -16.48 6.39
C THR A 413 1.62 -17.22 6.67
N SER A 414 1.40 -17.64 7.91
CA SER A 414 0.10 -18.04 8.45
C SER A 414 -0.13 -17.38 9.81
N ASP A 415 -1.36 -17.45 10.33
CA ASP A 415 -1.73 -16.96 11.67
C ASP A 415 -1.00 -17.69 12.83
N THR A 416 -0.21 -18.74 12.52
CA THR A 416 0.34 -19.69 13.50
C THR A 416 1.84 -19.96 13.34
N VAL A 417 2.39 -19.88 12.13
CA VAL A 417 3.79 -20.18 11.78
C VAL A 417 4.29 -19.32 10.62
N ILE A 418 5.60 -19.16 10.51
CA ILE A 418 6.26 -18.76 9.26
C ILE A 418 6.71 -20.02 8.54
N THR A 419 6.47 -20.11 7.24
CA THR A 419 6.93 -21.20 6.38
C THR A 419 7.83 -20.67 5.26
N TRP A 420 8.63 -21.53 4.66
CA TRP A 420 9.41 -21.20 3.47
C TRP A 420 9.69 -22.42 2.61
N ILE A 421 10.16 -22.16 1.39
CA ILE A 421 10.75 -23.13 0.49
C ILE A 421 12.11 -22.62 -0.01
N ASP A 422 13.08 -23.53 -0.17
CA ASP A 422 14.31 -23.34 -0.95
C ASP A 422 14.07 -23.87 -2.37
N PRO A 423 13.94 -22.99 -3.40
CA PRO A 423 13.69 -23.43 -4.78
C PRO A 423 14.86 -24.22 -5.39
N ASP A 424 16.10 -23.97 -4.96
CA ASP A 424 17.26 -24.76 -5.42
C ASP A 424 17.27 -26.16 -4.81
N GLN A 425 16.79 -26.31 -3.57
CA GLN A 425 16.63 -27.63 -2.95
C GLN A 425 15.48 -28.41 -3.59
N TRP A 426 14.36 -27.75 -3.88
CA TRP A 426 13.25 -28.34 -4.65
C TRP A 426 13.72 -28.82 -6.02
N ASP A 427 14.42 -27.98 -6.78
CA ASP A 427 14.93 -28.32 -8.12
C ASP A 427 15.98 -29.45 -8.11
N ARG A 428 16.70 -29.65 -6.99
CA ARG A 428 17.65 -30.76 -6.81
C ARG A 428 17.00 -32.10 -6.45
N THR A 429 15.83 -32.11 -5.81
CA THR A 429 15.30 -33.34 -5.15
C THR A 429 13.88 -33.74 -5.56
N GLY A 430 13.03 -32.80 -5.97
CA GLY A 430 11.57 -33.02 -6.05
C GLY A 430 10.90 -33.34 -4.70
N ASP A 431 11.63 -33.18 -3.59
CA ASP A 431 11.19 -33.55 -2.24
C ASP A 431 10.81 -32.29 -1.46
N ALA A 432 9.50 -32.12 -1.24
CA ALA A 432 8.95 -30.95 -0.56
C ALA A 432 9.28 -30.92 0.95
N ALA A 433 9.45 -32.07 1.61
CA ALA A 433 9.83 -32.13 3.03
C ALA A 433 11.31 -31.76 3.25
N ARG A 434 12.17 -31.98 2.25
CA ARG A 434 13.55 -31.46 2.22
C ARG A 434 13.64 -30.00 1.77
N ALA A 435 12.75 -29.56 0.88
CA ALA A 435 12.80 -28.20 0.33
C ALA A 435 12.12 -27.16 1.22
N THR A 436 11.14 -27.55 2.05
CA THR A 436 10.43 -26.64 2.94
C THR A 436 11.00 -26.59 4.36
N GLY A 437 10.70 -25.51 5.07
CA GLY A 437 10.99 -25.36 6.50
C GLY A 437 9.98 -24.40 7.15
N TRP A 438 9.95 -24.39 8.48
CA TRP A 438 9.02 -23.55 9.22
C TRP A 438 9.52 -23.18 10.63
N CYS A 439 8.95 -22.12 11.19
CA CYS A 439 9.17 -21.68 12.57
C CYS A 439 7.84 -21.31 13.26
N PRO A 440 7.64 -21.68 14.53
CA PRO A 440 6.60 -21.12 15.36
C PRO A 440 7.00 -19.72 15.85
N VAL A 441 6.04 -18.79 15.89
CA VAL A 441 6.28 -17.42 16.38
C VAL A 441 6.15 -17.38 17.90
N VAL A 442 7.28 -17.53 18.60
CA VAL A 442 7.29 -17.72 20.07
C VAL A 442 8.49 -17.01 20.70
N LEU A 443 8.19 -16.11 21.63
CA LEU A 443 9.10 -15.24 22.36
C LEU A 443 9.79 -15.98 23.53
N PRO A 444 11.11 -15.83 23.71
CA PRO A 444 11.87 -16.49 24.78
C PRO A 444 11.67 -15.77 26.14
N THR A 445 10.43 -15.71 26.62
CA THR A 445 10.05 -15.01 27.87
C THR A 445 10.44 -15.78 29.12
N ALA A 446 10.51 -17.12 29.08
CA ALA A 446 11.01 -17.94 30.20
C ALA A 446 12.55 -17.92 30.33
N GLY A 447 13.28 -17.18 29.47
CA GLY A 447 14.73 -16.98 29.54
C GLY A 447 15.60 -18.23 29.30
N ARG A 448 14.98 -19.40 29.11
CA ARG A 448 15.64 -20.70 28.93
C ARG A 448 15.87 -21.04 27.46
N ARG A 449 16.70 -22.06 27.19
CA ARG A 449 16.81 -22.65 25.85
C ARG A 449 15.55 -23.48 25.55
N ARG A 450 15.09 -23.41 24.30
CA ARG A 450 13.99 -24.22 23.77
C ARG A 450 14.41 -25.67 23.57
N ARG A 451 13.52 -26.60 23.91
CA ARG A 451 13.61 -28.05 23.80
C ARG A 451 12.59 -28.54 22.77
N ALA A 452 12.74 -29.77 22.29
CA ALA A 452 11.78 -30.35 21.33
C ALA A 452 10.35 -30.43 21.88
N THR A 453 10.20 -30.79 23.15
CA THR A 453 8.91 -30.86 23.87
C THR A 453 8.22 -29.52 24.03
N ASP A 454 8.94 -28.39 23.95
CA ASP A 454 8.29 -27.08 24.12
C ASP A 454 7.36 -26.77 22.93
N LEU A 455 7.51 -27.45 21.79
CA LEU A 455 6.64 -27.28 20.61
C LEU A 455 5.23 -27.90 20.78
N ASP A 456 4.98 -28.64 21.86
CA ASP A 456 3.67 -29.22 22.14
C ASP A 456 2.60 -28.16 22.50
N PRO A 457 1.31 -28.43 22.20
CA PRO A 457 0.20 -27.62 22.71
C PRO A 457 0.23 -27.47 24.24
N GLY A 458 -0.11 -26.28 24.74
CA GLY A 458 -0.12 -25.95 26.18
C GLY A 458 1.25 -25.60 26.81
N GLN A 459 2.37 -25.85 26.12
CA GLN A 459 3.72 -25.52 26.64
C GLN A 459 4.10 -24.02 26.54
N TRP A 460 3.18 -23.19 26.06
CA TRP A 460 3.30 -21.75 25.92
C TRP A 460 2.21 -21.03 26.73
N THR A 461 2.40 -19.75 27.06
CA THR A 461 1.26 -18.80 27.22
C THR A 461 0.97 -18.13 25.87
N LEU A 462 -0.20 -17.52 25.70
CA LEU A 462 -0.47 -16.62 24.57
C LEU A 462 -0.01 -15.20 24.87
N LEU A 463 0.26 -14.41 23.84
CA LEU A 463 0.52 -12.97 23.99
C LEU A 463 -0.75 -12.27 24.50
N GLY A 464 -0.61 -11.46 25.55
CA GLY A 464 -1.74 -10.81 26.24
C GLY A 464 -2.29 -11.59 27.45
N GLU A 465 -1.97 -12.88 27.57
CA GLU A 465 -2.21 -13.63 28.82
C GLU A 465 -1.20 -13.26 29.92
N PRO A 466 -1.51 -13.51 31.21
CA PRO A 466 -0.54 -13.41 32.29
C PRO A 466 0.73 -14.24 32.02
N SER A 467 1.90 -13.61 32.20
CA SER A 467 3.20 -14.24 31.92
C SER A 467 3.54 -15.36 32.91
N ASP A 468 3.89 -16.54 32.39
CA ASP A 468 4.37 -17.67 33.18
C ASP A 468 5.91 -17.75 33.11
N PRO A 469 6.66 -17.68 34.24
CA PRO A 469 8.12 -17.70 34.21
C PRO A 469 8.73 -19.03 33.75
N LYS A 470 7.94 -20.11 33.57
CA LYS A 470 8.39 -21.43 33.12
C LYS A 470 8.10 -21.70 31.64
N ARG A 471 7.15 -20.98 31.03
CA ARG A 471 6.70 -21.13 29.64
C ARG A 471 7.05 -19.91 28.79
N ASP A 472 7.53 -20.14 27.58
CA ASP A 472 7.70 -19.08 26.58
C ASP A 472 6.33 -18.58 26.10
N THR A 473 6.27 -17.36 25.54
CA THR A 473 5.01 -16.71 25.15
C THR A 473 4.83 -16.76 23.63
N ARG A 474 3.74 -17.36 23.16
CA ARG A 474 3.39 -17.53 21.76
C ARG A 474 2.58 -16.37 21.20
N ILE A 475 2.96 -15.96 20.01
CA ILE A 475 2.20 -15.07 19.12
C ILE A 475 1.30 -15.99 18.27
N ALA A 476 -0.02 -15.91 18.45
CA ALA A 476 -1.01 -16.71 17.71
C ALA A 476 -2.33 -15.94 17.57
N GLY A 477 -3.08 -16.18 16.49
CA GLY A 477 -4.35 -15.47 16.21
C GLY A 477 -4.14 -14.10 15.55
N HIS A 478 -3.02 -13.44 15.82
CA HIS A 478 -2.58 -12.28 15.06
C HIS A 478 -2.40 -12.63 13.58
N PHE A 479 -2.97 -11.81 12.70
CA PHE A 479 -2.73 -11.90 11.25
C PHE A 479 -1.27 -11.54 10.96
N VAL A 480 -0.51 -12.50 10.44
CA VAL A 480 0.92 -12.35 10.15
C VAL A 480 1.11 -11.99 8.68
N PHE A 481 1.68 -10.82 8.41
CA PHE A 481 1.73 -10.27 7.06
C PHE A 481 3.14 -9.81 6.63
N ARG A 482 3.41 -9.93 5.33
CA ARG A 482 4.63 -9.44 4.63
C ARG A 482 5.95 -9.84 5.28
N ALA A 483 6.27 -11.13 5.25
CA ALA A 483 7.61 -11.62 5.57
C ALA A 483 8.66 -11.07 4.57
N ARG A 484 9.62 -10.28 5.05
CA ARG A 484 10.82 -9.87 4.32
C ARG A 484 12.08 -10.39 5.02
N PRO A 485 13.03 -11.01 4.30
CA PRO A 485 14.35 -11.31 4.85
C PRO A 485 15.16 -10.02 5.02
N HIS A 486 15.74 -9.82 6.20
CA HIS A 486 16.63 -8.71 6.49
C HIS A 486 17.97 -8.88 5.74
N PRO A 487 18.48 -7.84 5.05
CA PRO A 487 19.49 -8.01 3.99
C PRO A 487 20.88 -8.46 4.47
N THR A 488 21.18 -8.46 5.78
CA THR A 488 22.56 -8.63 6.29
C THR A 488 22.72 -9.55 7.51
N ASP A 489 21.64 -10.03 8.16
CA ASP A 489 21.75 -10.78 9.43
C ASP A 489 20.98 -12.12 9.48
N GLY A 490 20.35 -12.50 8.37
CA GLY A 490 19.56 -13.73 8.25
C GLY A 490 18.28 -13.79 9.11
N SER A 491 17.82 -12.66 9.66
CA SER A 491 16.48 -12.60 10.25
C SER A 491 15.40 -12.34 9.22
N ILE A 492 14.18 -12.76 9.54
CA ILE A 492 12.95 -12.53 8.77
C ILE A 492 12.12 -11.57 9.62
N TRP A 493 11.58 -10.51 9.03
CA TRP A 493 10.64 -9.63 9.73
C TRP A 493 9.28 -9.63 9.06
N PHE A 494 8.25 -9.44 9.86
CA PHE A 494 6.84 -9.39 9.45
C PHE A 494 6.04 -8.58 10.46
N THR A 495 4.81 -8.20 10.09
CA THR A 495 3.87 -7.56 11.01
C THR A 495 2.98 -8.60 11.70
N ALA A 496 2.51 -8.25 12.90
CA ALA A 496 1.44 -8.94 13.62
C ALA A 496 0.34 -7.90 13.90
N THR A 497 -0.79 -8.04 13.20
CA THR A 497 -1.60 -6.85 12.86
C THR A 497 -3.06 -6.85 13.33
N ARG A 498 -3.68 -8.04 13.53
CA ARG A 498 -5.13 -8.14 13.85
C ARG A 498 -5.49 -7.52 15.20
N ASP A 499 -4.66 -7.73 16.21
CA ASP A 499 -4.90 -7.23 17.56
C ASP A 499 -4.28 -5.85 17.76
N PHE A 500 -4.91 -5.03 18.59
CA PHE A 500 -4.47 -3.67 18.88
C PHE A 500 -3.53 -3.65 20.10
N PRO A 501 -2.36 -2.97 20.07
CA PRO A 501 -1.89 -2.05 19.02
C PRO A 501 -1.24 -2.74 17.81
N GLY A 502 -0.88 -4.01 17.94
CA GLY A 502 -0.07 -4.73 16.96
C GLY A 502 1.39 -4.28 16.94
N GLY A 503 2.23 -5.02 16.23
CA GLY A 503 3.67 -4.79 16.25
C GLY A 503 4.41 -5.42 15.08
N ILE A 504 5.74 -5.33 15.16
CA ILE A 504 6.66 -6.01 14.25
C ILE A 504 7.35 -7.16 14.97
N VAL A 505 7.49 -8.27 14.27
CA VAL A 505 8.21 -9.45 14.76
C VAL A 505 9.50 -9.61 13.97
N ARG A 506 10.58 -9.91 14.67
CA ARG A 506 11.82 -10.47 14.11
C ARG A 506 11.86 -11.95 14.42
N LEU A 507 12.17 -12.77 13.42
CA LEU A 507 12.39 -14.22 13.55
C LEU A 507 13.79 -14.57 13.04
N VAL A 508 14.50 -15.43 13.76
CA VAL A 508 15.73 -16.08 13.27
C VAL A 508 15.47 -17.59 13.25
N PRO A 509 15.52 -18.27 12.08
CA PRO A 509 15.38 -19.74 12.03
C PRO A 509 16.51 -20.47 12.76
N GLY A 510 17.75 -20.03 12.59
CA GLY A 510 18.94 -20.73 13.07
C GLY A 510 19.22 -22.03 12.30
N ASP A 511 20.17 -22.82 12.79
CA ASP A 511 20.75 -23.94 12.02
C ASP A 511 19.90 -25.22 12.04
N ARG A 512 18.90 -25.30 12.93
CA ARG A 512 18.02 -26.47 13.12
C ARG A 512 16.58 -26.03 13.47
N PRO A 513 15.87 -25.31 12.59
CA PRO A 513 14.44 -25.07 12.74
C PRO A 513 13.69 -26.41 12.74
N PRO A 514 12.48 -26.49 13.33
CA PRO A 514 11.78 -25.45 14.10
C PRO A 514 12.40 -25.17 15.48
N TYR A 515 13.36 -25.98 15.93
CA TYR A 515 13.86 -25.97 17.31
C TYR A 515 14.81 -24.81 17.64
N SER A 516 15.62 -24.35 16.69
CA SER A 516 16.49 -23.17 16.86
C SER A 516 15.78 -21.84 16.66
N CYS A 517 14.51 -21.85 16.23
CA CYS A 517 13.75 -20.63 15.93
C CYS A 517 13.64 -19.71 17.15
N ARG A 518 14.01 -18.44 16.97
CA ARG A 518 13.90 -17.39 18.00
C ARG A 518 13.09 -16.22 17.47
N SER A 519 12.06 -15.80 18.20
CA SER A 519 11.26 -14.62 17.88
C SER A 519 11.52 -13.49 18.88
N GLU A 520 11.50 -12.25 18.39
CA GLU A 520 11.49 -11.01 19.16
C GLU A 520 10.30 -10.18 18.66
N TYR A 521 9.53 -9.54 19.53
CA TYR A 521 8.36 -8.75 19.14
C TYR A 521 8.46 -7.35 19.74
N TYR A 522 8.09 -6.35 18.93
CA TYR A 522 8.21 -4.94 19.25
C TYR A 522 6.95 -4.21 18.85
N GLU A 523 6.36 -3.52 19.80
CA GLU A 523 5.18 -2.67 19.59
C GLU A 523 5.57 -1.20 19.54
N PRO A 524 4.81 -0.36 18.82
CA PRO A 524 4.87 1.08 18.98
C PRO A 524 4.74 1.49 20.46
N PRO A 525 5.43 2.54 20.93
CA PRO A 525 5.38 2.96 22.33
C PRO A 525 3.97 3.34 22.79
N ARG A 526 3.51 2.76 23.91
CA ARG A 526 2.34 3.26 24.65
C ARG A 526 2.68 4.56 25.38
N ARG A 527 1.74 5.50 25.39
CA ARG A 527 1.80 6.80 26.08
C ARG A 527 1.07 6.75 27.44
N PRO A 528 1.28 7.74 28.34
CA PRO A 528 0.60 7.80 29.63
C PRO A 528 -0.93 7.91 29.58
N ASP A 529 -1.49 8.49 28.50
CA ASP A 529 -2.95 8.57 28.24
C ASP A 529 -3.57 7.26 27.70
N GLY A 530 -2.75 6.21 27.62
CA GLY A 530 -3.10 4.91 27.09
C GLY A 530 -3.10 4.78 25.56
N SER A 531 -2.87 5.88 24.83
CA SER A 531 -2.69 5.84 23.37
C SER A 531 -1.35 5.23 22.97
N TYR A 532 -1.17 4.95 21.68
CA TYR A 532 0.08 4.51 21.08
C TYR A 532 0.58 5.53 20.06
N ALA A 533 1.91 5.65 19.94
CA ALA A 533 2.56 6.58 19.01
C ALA A 533 2.29 6.26 17.52
N GLY A 534 1.98 5.00 17.24
CA GLY A 534 1.40 4.47 16.00
C GLY A 534 0.71 3.14 16.31
N TYR A 535 -0.07 2.59 15.38
CA TYR A 535 -0.73 1.29 15.61
C TYR A 535 -1.06 0.59 14.28
N SER A 536 -1.39 -0.70 14.41
CA SER A 536 -1.65 -1.70 13.37
C SER A 536 -0.66 -1.61 12.20
N PRO A 537 0.57 -2.11 12.39
CA PRO A 537 1.57 -2.27 11.32
C PRO A 537 1.07 -3.16 10.18
N MET A 538 1.11 -2.69 8.94
CA MET A 538 0.70 -3.47 7.76
C MET A 538 1.85 -4.17 7.05
N ASN A 539 2.98 -3.49 6.87
CA ASN A 539 4.07 -3.97 6.03
C ASN A 539 5.42 -3.47 6.58
N VAL A 540 6.46 -4.27 6.39
CA VAL A 540 7.84 -3.98 6.81
C VAL A 540 8.81 -4.14 5.65
N ASP A 541 9.83 -3.30 5.64
CA ASP A 541 10.97 -3.39 4.72
C ASP A 541 12.17 -2.68 5.38
N PHE A 542 13.34 -2.68 4.75
CA PHE A 542 14.59 -2.21 5.37
C PHE A 542 15.25 -1.09 4.57
N ASP A 543 16.06 -0.23 5.20
CA ASP A 543 17.06 0.55 4.44
C ASP A 543 18.41 -0.15 4.38
N SER A 544 19.34 0.33 3.54
CA SER A 544 20.67 -0.26 3.37
C SER A 544 21.56 -0.28 4.62
N ARG A 545 21.06 0.20 5.77
CA ARG A 545 21.69 0.08 7.11
C ARG A 545 21.01 -0.96 8.00
N GLY A 546 20.02 -1.70 7.50
CA GLY A 546 19.27 -2.69 8.26
C GLY A 546 18.24 -2.10 9.23
N ARG A 547 17.89 -0.82 9.09
CA ARG A 547 16.83 -0.22 9.91
C ARG A 547 15.47 -0.55 9.31
N VAL A 548 14.57 -1.06 10.14
CA VAL A 548 13.23 -1.48 9.71
C VAL A 548 12.37 -0.25 9.50
N TRP A 549 11.67 -0.18 8.39
CA TRP A 549 10.60 0.76 8.11
C TRP A 549 9.25 0.05 8.20
N VAL A 550 8.20 0.77 8.61
CA VAL A 550 6.91 0.16 8.99
C VAL A 550 5.74 1.05 8.53
N ALA A 551 4.87 0.53 7.67
CA ALA A 551 3.61 1.19 7.32
C ALA A 551 2.55 0.98 8.42
N LEU A 552 1.80 2.03 8.79
CA LEU A 552 0.86 2.02 9.92
C LEU A 552 -0.55 2.49 9.51
N ILE A 553 -1.60 1.74 9.86
CA ILE A 553 -3.00 2.14 9.67
C ILE A 553 -3.31 3.49 10.36
N SER A 554 -2.61 3.84 11.45
CA SER A 554 -2.76 5.14 12.12
C SER A 554 -2.47 6.36 11.21
N GLY A 555 -1.83 6.16 10.06
CA GLY A 555 -1.60 7.19 9.02
C GLY A 555 -0.15 7.64 8.86
N GLY A 556 0.76 7.09 9.67
CA GLY A 556 2.19 7.37 9.60
C GLY A 556 3.00 6.27 8.92
N VAL A 557 4.30 6.52 8.82
CA VAL A 557 5.32 5.49 8.63
C VAL A 557 6.30 5.58 9.80
N ALA A 558 6.72 4.45 10.35
CA ALA A 558 7.73 4.40 11.41
C ALA A 558 9.08 3.90 10.88
N GLN A 559 10.15 4.23 11.60
CA GLN A 559 11.44 3.54 11.51
C GLN A 559 11.80 2.99 12.89
N PHE A 560 12.18 1.71 12.94
CA PHE A 560 12.62 0.99 14.13
C PHE A 560 14.10 0.60 14.02
N ASP A 561 14.87 0.95 15.04
CA ASP A 561 16.32 0.74 15.12
C ASP A 561 16.69 -0.23 16.25
N ARG A 562 16.73 -1.53 15.92
CA ARG A 562 17.01 -2.61 16.87
C ARG A 562 18.36 -2.49 17.60
N SER A 563 19.31 -1.73 17.07
CA SER A 563 20.60 -1.49 17.75
C SER A 563 20.40 -0.86 19.14
N LYS A 564 19.36 -0.04 19.30
CA LYS A 564 19.00 0.66 20.55
C LYS A 564 18.31 -0.23 21.58
N CYS A 565 17.92 -1.46 21.22
CA CYS A 565 17.23 -2.39 22.12
C CYS A 565 18.20 -3.22 22.95
N ARG A 566 18.29 -2.88 24.25
CA ARG A 566 19.03 -3.66 25.25
C ARG A 566 18.30 -4.96 25.62
N THR A 567 17.02 -4.86 25.97
CA THR A 567 16.16 -6.02 26.31
C THR A 567 15.59 -6.65 25.02
N ARG A 568 15.77 -7.97 24.87
CA ARG A 568 15.34 -8.75 23.68
C ARG A 568 14.76 -10.13 24.03
N SER A 569 14.72 -10.50 25.31
CA SER A 569 14.27 -11.80 25.84
C SER A 569 13.99 -11.68 27.34
N GLY A 570 13.35 -12.70 27.93
CA GLY A 570 12.92 -12.68 29.34
C GLY A 570 11.51 -12.09 29.53
N PRO A 571 10.96 -12.10 30.76
CA PRO A 571 9.51 -11.95 30.97
C PRO A 571 8.90 -10.64 30.47
N GLY A 572 9.65 -9.53 30.49
CA GLY A 572 9.20 -8.23 29.98
C GLY A 572 9.38 -8.01 28.47
N ALA A 573 9.89 -8.98 27.71
CA ALA A 573 10.17 -8.84 26.27
C ALA A 573 8.94 -9.13 25.38
N THR A 574 7.80 -8.54 25.73
CA THR A 574 6.46 -8.84 25.18
C THR A 574 5.89 -7.74 24.27
N GLY A 575 6.69 -6.74 23.89
CA GLY A 575 6.33 -5.69 22.91
C GLY A 575 6.90 -4.33 23.29
N GLN A 576 6.65 -3.88 24.51
CA GLN A 576 6.95 -2.52 24.98
C GLN A 576 8.39 -2.34 25.52
N GLN A 577 9.28 -3.34 25.46
CA GLN A 577 10.63 -3.30 26.06
C GLN A 577 11.66 -2.39 25.37
N CYS A 578 11.27 -1.69 24.29
CA CYS A 578 12.22 -0.88 23.50
C CYS A 578 11.58 0.37 22.86
N PRO A 579 10.98 1.29 23.63
CA PRO A 579 10.36 2.48 23.07
C PRO A 579 11.35 3.39 22.34
N GLN A 580 12.60 3.47 22.82
CA GLN A 580 13.67 4.31 22.28
C GLN A 580 14.21 3.90 20.90
N ALA A 581 13.83 2.73 20.38
CA ALA A 581 14.18 2.31 19.02
C ALA A 581 13.23 2.89 17.96
N TRP A 582 12.04 3.32 18.34
CA TRP A 582 11.03 3.82 17.42
C TRP A 582 11.23 5.30 17.07
N SER A 583 10.87 5.64 15.84
CA SER A 583 10.73 7.00 15.34
C SER A 583 9.59 7.04 14.34
N PHE A 584 8.80 8.13 14.32
CA PHE A 584 7.56 8.22 13.55
C PHE A 584 7.59 9.44 12.62
N ARG A 585 7.00 9.28 11.42
CA ARG A 585 6.84 10.34 10.43
C ARG A 585 5.37 10.36 9.97
N ARG A 586 4.74 11.53 10.00
CA ARG A 586 3.38 11.74 9.49
C ARG A 586 3.44 11.88 7.96
N LEU A 587 2.56 11.19 7.24
CA LEU A 587 2.39 11.35 5.79
C LEU A 587 1.43 12.51 5.49
N PRO A 588 1.50 13.16 4.31
CA PRO A 588 0.58 14.23 3.93
C PRO A 588 -0.83 13.66 3.69
N GLY A 589 -1.84 14.39 4.17
CA GLY A 589 -3.24 14.05 3.99
C GLY A 589 -4.11 14.68 5.07
N PRO A 590 -5.44 14.77 4.84
CA PRO A 590 -6.38 15.30 5.81
C PRO A 590 -6.50 14.33 7.00
N ARG A 591 -6.89 14.86 8.16
CA ARG A 591 -7.10 14.08 9.39
C ARG A 591 -8.57 13.76 9.62
N LEU A 592 -8.82 12.63 10.27
CA LEU A 592 -10.17 12.27 10.73
C LEU A 592 -10.66 13.28 11.77
N ALA A 593 -11.94 13.69 11.69
CA ALA A 593 -12.47 14.78 12.49
C ALA A 593 -12.27 14.56 14.01
N GLY A 594 -11.53 15.48 14.64
CA GLY A 594 -11.15 15.39 16.05
C GLY A 594 -10.04 14.38 16.38
N SER A 595 -9.30 13.87 15.39
CA SER A 595 -8.21 12.91 15.57
C SER A 595 -6.83 13.47 15.15
N GLU A 596 -5.77 12.81 15.62
CA GLU A 596 -4.40 13.00 15.10
C GLU A 596 -4.12 12.14 13.85
N GLU A 597 -4.94 11.12 13.62
CA GLU A 597 -4.83 10.12 12.55
C GLU A 597 -5.19 10.73 11.19
N THR A 598 -4.48 10.33 10.13
CA THR A 598 -4.90 10.66 8.76
C THR A 598 -6.17 9.91 8.39
N ALA A 599 -6.90 10.38 7.39
CA ALA A 599 -7.98 9.64 6.74
C ALA A 599 -7.48 8.62 5.69
N ASP A 600 -6.17 8.35 5.66
CA ASP A 600 -5.54 7.36 4.79
C ASP A 600 -5.26 6.02 5.52
N PHE A 601 -4.94 4.99 4.76
CA PHE A 601 -4.71 3.60 5.17
C PHE A 601 -3.43 3.08 4.51
N ASN A 602 -2.33 3.11 5.27
CA ASN A 602 -1.00 2.78 4.75
C ASN A 602 -0.79 1.26 4.77
N TYR A 603 -1.03 0.60 3.63
CA TYR A 603 -0.96 -0.87 3.52
C TYR A 603 0.39 -1.35 2.97
N GLY A 604 0.83 -0.80 1.83
CA GLY A 604 2.03 -1.18 1.13
C GLY A 604 3.26 -0.42 1.57
N LEU A 605 4.41 -1.09 1.56
CA LEU A 605 5.73 -0.51 1.82
C LEU A 605 6.78 -1.18 0.91
N VAL A 606 7.65 -0.37 0.32
CA VAL A 606 8.92 -0.82 -0.28
C VAL A 606 10.00 0.25 -0.09
N VAL A 607 11.25 -0.16 0.08
CA VAL A 607 12.41 0.74 0.11
C VAL A 607 13.26 0.55 -1.15
N ASP A 608 13.43 1.62 -1.91
CA ASP A 608 14.18 1.62 -3.16
C ASP A 608 15.69 1.64 -2.92
N HIS A 609 16.25 0.48 -2.57
CA HIS A 609 17.69 0.27 -2.37
C HIS A 609 18.56 0.56 -3.61
N ALA A 610 17.99 0.51 -4.81
CA ALA A 610 18.72 0.50 -6.07
C ALA A 610 18.49 1.76 -6.93
N ASP A 611 17.80 2.77 -6.39
CA ASP A 611 17.40 4.01 -7.07
C ASP A 611 16.74 3.71 -8.43
N VAL A 612 15.78 2.79 -8.42
CA VAL A 612 14.96 2.39 -9.57
C VAL A 612 13.98 3.50 -9.95
N SER A 613 13.45 4.20 -8.95
CA SER A 613 12.52 5.32 -9.08
C SER A 613 13.19 6.62 -9.55
N GLY A 614 14.51 6.75 -9.39
CA GLY A 614 15.21 8.01 -9.57
C GLY A 614 15.06 9.00 -8.40
N LEU A 615 14.38 8.60 -7.31
CA LEU A 615 14.15 9.45 -6.12
C LEU A 615 15.32 9.43 -5.12
N GLY A 616 16.37 8.64 -5.33
CA GLY A 616 17.51 8.48 -4.42
C GLY A 616 17.48 7.15 -3.68
N ARG A 617 18.65 6.52 -3.54
CA ARG A 617 18.83 5.26 -2.79
C ARG A 617 18.26 5.31 -1.36
N ASP A 618 17.58 4.25 -0.98
CA ASP A 618 16.77 4.08 0.23
C ASP A 618 15.61 5.10 0.34
N SER A 619 15.01 5.50 -0.78
CA SER A 619 13.71 6.19 -0.75
C SER A 619 12.62 5.21 -0.32
N VAL A 620 11.83 5.61 0.67
CA VAL A 620 10.75 4.78 1.23
C VAL A 620 9.45 5.12 0.52
N ILE A 621 8.86 4.16 -0.18
CA ILE A 621 7.57 4.33 -0.86
C ILE A 621 6.48 3.63 -0.04
N VAL A 622 5.43 4.37 0.29
CA VAL A 622 4.26 3.88 1.02
C VAL A 622 3.04 3.96 0.11
N SER A 623 2.15 2.96 0.15
CA SER A 623 0.86 3.09 -0.55
C SER A 623 -0.16 3.83 0.33
N GLY A 624 -0.86 4.80 -0.24
CA GLY A 624 -1.97 5.50 0.39
C GLY A 624 -3.29 4.93 -0.09
N GLY A 625 -3.77 3.87 0.57
CA GLY A 625 -4.94 3.09 0.13
C GLY A 625 -6.20 3.93 -0.08
N ASN A 626 -6.35 5.05 0.63
CA ASN A 626 -7.53 5.92 0.54
C ASN A 626 -7.23 7.31 -0.07
N SER A 627 -6.00 7.59 -0.55
CA SER A 627 -5.59 8.92 -1.04
C SER A 627 -5.36 9.01 -2.55
N ASP A 628 -5.71 7.95 -3.29
CA ASP A 628 -5.41 7.78 -4.71
C ASP A 628 -3.92 8.00 -5.03
N SER A 629 -2.99 7.61 -4.14
CA SER A 629 -1.57 7.91 -4.32
C SER A 629 -0.58 6.91 -3.75
N LEU A 630 0.64 6.93 -4.28
CA LEU A 630 1.83 6.48 -3.58
C LEU A 630 2.54 7.69 -2.96
N VAL A 631 3.10 7.55 -1.77
CA VAL A 631 3.85 8.62 -1.09
C VAL A 631 5.30 8.21 -0.90
N ALA A 632 6.23 9.04 -1.38
CA ALA A 632 7.66 8.78 -1.26
C ALA A 632 8.33 9.68 -0.22
N LEU A 633 9.08 9.08 0.71
CA LEU A 633 10.06 9.75 1.56
C LEU A 633 11.45 9.58 0.93
N SER A 634 11.93 10.65 0.31
CA SER A 634 13.17 10.70 -0.46
C SER A 634 14.23 11.55 0.26
N ARG A 635 15.52 11.32 -0.04
CA ARG A 635 16.61 12.24 0.38
C ARG A 635 16.78 13.44 -0.56
N ARG A 636 16.12 13.44 -1.73
CA ARG A 636 16.13 14.53 -2.72
C ARG A 636 15.05 15.61 -2.45
N SER A 637 14.19 15.41 -1.45
CA SER A 637 13.17 16.37 -1.03
C SER A 637 13.07 16.42 0.50
N GLN A 638 12.84 17.61 1.06
CA GLN A 638 12.53 17.77 2.50
C GLN A 638 11.06 17.42 2.82
N ALA A 639 10.17 17.56 1.84
CA ALA A 639 8.76 17.20 1.95
C ALA A 639 8.50 15.81 1.33
N PRO A 640 7.55 15.01 1.87
CA PRO A 640 7.04 13.82 1.19
C PRO A 640 6.51 14.16 -0.20
N ILE A 641 6.77 13.31 -1.20
CA ILE A 641 6.36 13.51 -2.59
C ILE A 641 5.11 12.67 -2.84
N VAL A 642 4.00 13.29 -3.28
CA VAL A 642 2.73 12.59 -3.55
C VAL A 642 2.60 12.25 -5.04
N MET A 643 2.65 10.97 -5.35
CA MET A 643 2.47 10.42 -6.71
C MET A 643 1.00 9.96 -6.85
N ARG A 644 0.11 10.90 -7.16
CA ARG A 644 -1.34 10.65 -7.30
C ARG A 644 -1.74 10.15 -8.68
N VAL A 645 -2.60 9.13 -8.71
CA VAL A 645 -3.37 8.71 -9.88
C VAL A 645 -4.71 9.45 -9.88
N PRO A 646 -4.96 10.40 -10.79
CA PRO A 646 -6.16 11.26 -10.77
C PRO A 646 -7.38 10.63 -11.49
N TYR A 647 -7.13 9.60 -12.29
CA TYR A 647 -8.10 8.92 -13.13
C TYR A 647 -7.58 7.50 -13.44
N PRO A 648 -8.43 6.46 -13.34
CA PRO A 648 -9.76 6.50 -12.71
C PRO A 648 -9.63 6.76 -11.20
N ARG A 649 -10.49 7.60 -10.57
CA ARG A 649 -10.58 7.66 -9.10
C ARG A 649 -10.97 6.27 -8.59
N GLY A 650 -10.32 5.78 -7.54
CA GLY A 650 -10.35 4.34 -7.23
C GLY A 650 -8.99 3.73 -6.91
N PHE A 651 -7.89 4.51 -6.94
CA PHE A 651 -6.54 3.95 -6.89
C PHE A 651 -6.17 3.50 -5.47
N TYR A 652 -6.50 2.23 -5.23
CA TYR A 652 -6.29 1.52 -3.98
C TYR A 652 -5.06 0.62 -4.11
N ALA A 653 -3.85 1.10 -3.82
CA ALA A 653 -2.65 0.29 -3.91
C ALA A 653 -2.39 -0.54 -2.66
N ARG A 654 -2.21 -1.86 -2.81
CA ARG A 654 -1.73 -2.77 -1.75
C ARG A 654 -0.24 -3.04 -1.86
N GLU A 655 0.23 -3.53 -3.01
CA GLU A 655 1.67 -3.77 -3.23
C GLU A 655 2.35 -2.72 -4.09
N ILE A 656 3.68 -2.65 -3.92
CA ILE A 656 4.59 -1.84 -4.72
C ILE A 656 5.80 -2.71 -5.07
N SER A 657 6.11 -2.85 -6.36
CA SER A 657 7.28 -3.57 -6.86
C SER A 657 8.18 -2.60 -7.66
N ALA A 658 9.40 -2.39 -7.20
CA ALA A 658 10.37 -1.54 -7.89
C ALA A 658 11.15 -2.38 -8.92
N ARG A 659 11.00 -2.07 -10.22
CA ARG A 659 11.68 -2.80 -11.31
C ARG A 659 12.42 -1.89 -12.27
N ARG A 660 13.62 -2.30 -12.66
CA ARG A 660 14.37 -1.71 -13.77
C ARG A 660 14.06 -2.49 -15.03
N ASP A 661 13.47 -1.83 -16.02
CA ASP A 661 13.14 -2.42 -17.33
C ASP A 661 14.28 -2.31 -18.34
N ARG A 662 15.04 -1.20 -18.30
CA ARG A 662 16.14 -0.92 -19.23
C ARG A 662 17.33 -0.29 -18.48
N PRO A 663 18.32 -1.07 -18.02
CA PRO A 663 19.53 -0.53 -17.42
C PRO A 663 20.19 0.56 -18.30
N GLY A 664 20.71 1.62 -17.67
CA GLY A 664 21.30 2.76 -18.38
C GLY A 664 20.32 3.77 -19.00
N ALA A 665 19.06 3.42 -19.26
CA ALA A 665 18.08 4.30 -19.92
C ALA A 665 17.51 5.44 -19.02
N GLY A 666 18.22 5.85 -17.98
CA GLY A 666 17.80 6.89 -17.04
C GLY A 666 16.41 6.61 -16.43
N TRP A 667 15.59 7.66 -16.34
CA TRP A 667 14.23 7.58 -15.78
C TRP A 667 13.27 6.66 -16.56
N LYS A 668 13.52 6.49 -17.88
CA LYS A 668 12.79 5.54 -18.73
C LYS A 668 13.11 4.08 -18.43
N GLY A 669 14.25 3.87 -17.78
CA GLY A 669 14.82 2.57 -17.45
C GLY A 669 14.25 1.92 -16.21
N GLY A 670 13.52 2.64 -15.36
CA GLY A 670 12.92 2.11 -14.14
C GLY A 670 11.48 2.54 -13.92
N GLY A 671 10.83 1.91 -12.95
CA GLY A 671 9.51 2.31 -12.48
C GLY A 671 9.10 1.62 -11.18
N LEU A 672 8.13 2.22 -10.51
CA LEU A 672 7.40 1.63 -9.39
C LEU A 672 6.08 1.07 -9.93
N TRP A 673 5.82 -0.21 -9.70
CA TRP A 673 4.59 -0.89 -10.14
C TRP A 673 3.64 -1.08 -8.96
N ALA A 674 2.38 -0.67 -9.12
CA ALA A 674 1.28 -0.81 -8.17
C ALA A 674 0.00 -1.24 -8.91
N SER A 675 -1.11 -1.47 -8.22
CA SER A 675 -2.36 -1.95 -8.83
C SER A 675 -3.59 -1.36 -8.14
N TYR A 676 -4.74 -1.37 -8.82
CA TYR A 676 -6.06 -1.12 -8.23
C TYR A 676 -6.52 -2.36 -7.44
N ASN A 677 -5.99 -2.52 -6.23
CA ASN A 677 -6.21 -3.64 -5.31
C ASN A 677 -7.43 -3.43 -4.36
N SER A 678 -8.51 -2.81 -4.87
CA SER A 678 -9.80 -2.71 -4.16
C SER A 678 -10.56 -4.02 -4.29
N ILE A 679 -11.12 -4.56 -3.19
CA ILE A 679 -11.99 -5.76 -3.24
C ILE A 679 -13.30 -5.43 -3.96
N THR A 680 -13.84 -4.23 -3.72
CA THR A 680 -15.01 -3.71 -4.43
C THR A 680 -14.56 -2.88 -5.63
N VAL A 681 -14.18 -3.55 -6.73
CA VAL A 681 -13.73 -2.90 -7.98
C VAL A 681 -14.81 -2.01 -8.59
N TRP A 682 -16.08 -2.41 -8.47
CA TRP A 682 -17.25 -1.66 -8.94
C TRP A 682 -17.61 -0.42 -8.09
N HIS A 683 -16.77 -0.03 -7.12
CA HIS A 683 -16.87 1.25 -6.39
C HIS A 683 -15.84 2.31 -6.89
N GLY A 684 -15.12 2.03 -7.98
CA GLY A 684 -14.28 3.00 -8.69
C GLY A 684 -15.06 3.87 -9.67
N GLU A 685 -14.40 4.91 -10.21
CA GLU A 685 -15.01 5.85 -11.17
C GLU A 685 -15.43 5.19 -12.49
N ASP A 686 -14.62 4.26 -13.02
CA ASP A 686 -14.95 3.51 -14.23
C ASP A 686 -15.48 2.10 -13.87
N ALA A 687 -16.45 2.00 -12.96
CA ALA A 687 -17.05 0.71 -12.59
C ALA A 687 -17.53 -0.11 -13.82
N ASP A 688 -18.06 0.58 -14.84
CA ASP A 688 -18.51 0.02 -16.11
C ASP A 688 -17.39 -0.59 -16.98
N SER A 689 -16.13 -0.27 -16.69
CA SER A 689 -14.99 -0.92 -17.35
C SER A 689 -14.68 -2.32 -16.80
N GLY A 690 -15.21 -2.65 -15.61
CA GLY A 690 -15.06 -3.93 -14.92
C GLY A 690 -13.65 -4.19 -14.35
N ASN A 691 -12.61 -3.97 -15.15
CA ASN A 691 -11.24 -4.38 -14.86
C ASN A 691 -10.50 -3.40 -13.94
N PRO A 692 -9.80 -3.87 -12.89
CA PRO A 692 -8.80 -3.05 -12.20
C PRO A 692 -7.55 -2.85 -13.08
N GLY A 693 -6.85 -1.74 -12.87
CA GLY A 693 -5.61 -1.43 -13.57
C GLY A 693 -4.34 -1.90 -12.86
N LEU A 694 -3.36 -2.37 -13.63
CA LEU A 694 -1.93 -2.34 -13.30
C LEU A 694 -1.38 -0.93 -13.58
N VAL A 695 -0.61 -0.36 -12.66
CA VAL A 695 -0.10 1.01 -12.73
C VAL A 695 1.43 1.04 -12.64
N LYS A 696 2.09 1.71 -13.58
CA LYS A 696 3.53 2.06 -13.54
C LYS A 696 3.70 3.55 -13.30
N PHE A 697 4.48 3.90 -12.28
CA PHE A 697 4.98 5.25 -12.03
C PHE A 697 6.44 5.38 -12.47
N GLN A 698 6.77 6.48 -13.13
CA GLN A 698 8.14 6.88 -13.48
C GLN A 698 8.34 8.36 -13.14
N ILE A 699 9.56 8.76 -12.75
CA ILE A 699 9.86 10.15 -12.34
C ILE A 699 10.98 10.70 -13.22
N ARG A 700 10.62 11.60 -14.14
CA ARG A 700 11.55 12.24 -15.10
C ARG A 700 12.30 13.45 -14.49
N PRO A 701 13.31 14.02 -15.17
CA PRO A 701 14.04 15.20 -14.67
C PRO A 701 13.19 16.47 -14.53
N ASP A 702 12.23 16.67 -15.44
CA ASP A 702 11.33 17.84 -15.50
C ASP A 702 9.99 17.47 -16.20
N PRO A 703 8.93 18.31 -16.15
CA PRO A 703 7.62 17.97 -16.70
C PRO A 703 7.51 17.94 -18.24
N LEU A 704 8.58 18.25 -18.98
CA LEU A 704 8.64 18.28 -20.45
C LEU A 704 9.66 17.28 -21.04
N ALA A 705 10.49 16.66 -20.19
CA ALA A 705 11.37 15.55 -20.55
C ALA A 705 10.60 14.38 -21.20
N ARG A 706 11.29 13.73 -22.14
CA ARG A 706 10.75 12.79 -23.12
C ARG A 706 11.33 11.41 -23.03
#